data_AF-A0A0U1M2Q7-F1
#
_entry.id   AF-A0A0U1M2Q7-F1
#
_cell.length_a   1.000
_cell.length_b   1.000
_cell.length_c   1.000
_cell.angle_alpha   90.00
_cell.angle_beta   90.00
_cell.angle_gamma   90.00
#
_symmetry.space_group_name_H-M   'P 1'
#
loop_
_entity.id
_entity.type
_entity.pdbx_description
1 polymer ?
#
loop_
_entity_poly.entity_id
_entity_poly.type
_entity_poly.pdbx_seq_one_letter_code
_entity_poly.pdbx_strand_id
1 'polypeptide(L)'
;MKSIGKTHDDYSIAWVCALPLEATAATAMLDRRHLPLQQPPGDDNAYELGEIAGHNIVVVLLPAGVYGITSAATIVAQLRTTFPLIRFAVLVGIGGGVPSARHDIRLGDVVVSQPAGLSGGVVQYDYGKTTNGGFHRTGIMSPPPQVLLTAVARLQAGEFKGYNSNMIEVLSNIVDNKNETTNRFLRPAEPDQLFRATYTHREGEETCISCDRSQIFPRSPRQSNLPRIHYGLIASGNQVIKDGQIRDQLAKDIGMLCFEMEAAGIMNQLPCLVIRGICDYSDSHKNKHWQGYAALTAAAYSKVLLSVVPVNQSYKNSLSRSAFWIVPFTRNPRFLGRKNMVQELQQAIVEKRGARQMAITGLGGVGKTQIALELAYALRTSNPEFSIYWIPAVNIESIEQAYTEISEHLKLQDVSQSDVKLRVKSYLSSPNASPWLLIIDNADDIEMWQSYSSPSSGLKSFLPHSEHGFILFTTRNQQLATLLVGPEVISVDEMDDQMAANLLLASLTEKHVHRDQISTELLRQLSGLPLAIVQAASYINETKISLESYLSLLVEQEDVLLELLSQDFEDDWRYDRLQNPVAATWLISFRQIQRSNSLAADYLSFMACVHPRNIPRSLLPPATSIIQQQKALGLLKAYSFITGEDYDRVIHLHRLVHLASRNWLKTKEEQFTFWTNHAVNRLGEIFPSSAHENRTLWREYIPHAQFIFQRQELNLDNQDQYRFMQNVAECLYRDGQYHEAGVLFQKLLRAKRTRLSEDHHDVLDSKMWMALTLQDQGRWKEAEKLFVQIMETRKTVLGSEHPDTLTSIANLALIFRNQGRWIEAELLDIQLMEISNMVLRPEHFNTLVSVASLASTIRNQGRWKEAEQLEMQVMEIRKVVLGLEHPDTLTSMANLASTFLKQGRWTEAEQLFVQVMETRKRVQGPEHPDTLSSMMNLASTLQNQRRWPEAEQLFVQVVETNKTVLGPEHPITLGSMTSLASNSRSQRRWKEAEQLFVQVMETRKKVLGPEHPDTLTSMESLSHTLEDLGRHPEALLMLETCVRLRKQRLGPSHPHTIMAATALEAWQTGKAPKNLSTLNGADSNVYISSGISCVSPAPVSEDAHPQLSKRNIFSGLGRLLSSKKKTA
;
A
#
# COMPACT_ATOMS: atom_id res chain seq x y z
N MET A 1 18.01 -45.46 37.91
CA MET A 1 17.10 -44.95 36.86
C MET A 1 15.67 -45.13 37.35
N LYS A 2 14.98 -44.04 37.71
CA LYS A 2 13.54 -44.09 38.03
C LYS A 2 12.81 -44.56 36.75
N SER A 3 11.99 -45.61 36.84
CA SER A 3 11.21 -46.08 35.70
C SER A 3 10.29 -44.96 35.23
N ILE A 4 10.54 -44.45 34.02
CA ILE A 4 9.62 -43.54 33.33
C ILE A 4 8.26 -44.25 33.28
N GLY A 5 7.23 -43.63 33.86
CA GLY A 5 5.88 -44.18 33.84
C GLY A 5 5.43 -44.34 32.38
N LYS A 6 5.00 -45.55 32.00
CA LYS A 6 4.42 -45.81 30.68
C LYS A 6 3.12 -45.01 30.56
N THR A 7 2.83 -44.53 29.36
CA THR A 7 1.59 -43.83 29.00
C THR A 7 0.79 -44.67 27.99
N HIS A 8 -0.45 -44.28 27.69
CA HIS A 8 -1.25 -44.99 26.68
C HIS A 8 -0.56 -45.00 25.30
N ASP A 9 0.19 -43.95 24.97
CA ASP A 9 0.93 -43.82 23.71
C ASP A 9 2.11 -44.80 23.59
N ASP A 10 2.58 -45.39 24.70
CA ASP A 10 3.66 -46.37 24.62
C ASP A 10 3.21 -47.71 24.01
N TYR A 11 1.90 -47.97 23.90
CA TYR A 11 1.36 -49.25 23.44
C TYR A 11 1.00 -49.24 21.96
N SER A 12 1.43 -50.27 21.23
CA SER A 12 1.32 -50.29 19.76
C SER A 12 0.66 -51.54 19.17
N ILE A 13 0.31 -52.53 20.01
CA ILE A 13 -0.30 -53.79 19.59
C ILE A 13 -1.46 -54.11 20.54
N ALA A 14 -2.62 -54.43 19.98
CA ALA A 14 -3.75 -54.98 20.72
C ALA A 14 -3.78 -56.51 20.64
N TRP A 15 -4.13 -57.15 21.76
CA TRP A 15 -4.43 -58.57 21.83
C TRP A 15 -5.87 -58.73 22.31
N VAL A 16 -6.76 -59.09 21.40
CA VAL A 16 -8.20 -59.17 21.68
C VAL A 16 -8.59 -60.60 22.01
N CYS A 17 -9.29 -60.78 23.13
CA CYS A 17 -9.77 -62.07 23.64
C CYS A 17 -11.29 -62.02 23.82
N ALA A 18 -11.98 -63.10 23.48
CA ALA A 18 -13.43 -63.21 23.63
C ALA A 18 -13.85 -63.84 24.97
N LEU A 19 -13.05 -64.77 25.48
CA LEU A 19 -13.36 -65.52 26.71
C LEU A 19 -12.31 -65.29 27.81
N PRO A 20 -12.69 -65.34 29.10
CA PRO A 20 -11.74 -65.21 30.21
C PRO A 20 -10.59 -66.22 30.15
N LEU A 21 -10.85 -67.43 29.62
CA LEU A 21 -9.86 -68.47 29.39
C LEU A 21 -8.78 -68.04 28.37
N GLU A 22 -9.19 -67.34 27.31
CA GLU A 22 -8.30 -66.84 26.26
C GLU A 22 -7.45 -65.67 26.79
N ALA A 23 -8.05 -64.74 27.53
CA ALA A 23 -7.31 -63.66 28.19
C ALA A 23 -6.28 -64.21 29.18
N THR A 24 -6.63 -65.24 29.96
CA THR A 24 -5.69 -65.91 30.87
C THR A 24 -4.50 -66.52 30.11
N ALA A 25 -4.75 -67.15 28.96
CA ALA A 25 -3.68 -67.68 28.11
C ALA A 25 -2.82 -66.56 27.50
N ALA A 26 -3.43 -65.45 27.07
CA ALA A 26 -2.73 -64.28 26.53
C ALA A 26 -1.81 -63.64 27.57
N THR A 27 -2.29 -63.42 28.80
CA THR A 27 -1.50 -62.81 29.87
C THR A 27 -0.36 -63.72 30.34
N ALA A 28 -0.50 -65.04 30.19
CA ALA A 28 0.59 -65.99 30.43
C ALA A 28 1.73 -65.86 29.38
N MET A 29 1.47 -65.24 28.23
CA MET A 29 2.49 -65.01 27.19
C MET A 29 3.32 -63.74 27.41
N LEU A 30 2.88 -62.81 28.28
CA LEU A 30 3.61 -61.57 28.56
C LEU A 30 4.97 -61.86 29.20
N ASP A 31 6.03 -61.29 28.64
CA ASP A 31 7.38 -61.35 29.22
C ASP A 31 7.47 -60.47 30.47
N ARG A 32 6.75 -59.34 30.46
CA ARG A 32 6.61 -58.42 31.60
C ARG A 32 5.19 -57.86 31.66
N ARG A 33 4.64 -57.75 32.87
CA ARG A 33 3.38 -57.05 33.13
C ARG A 33 3.68 -55.60 33.52
N HIS A 34 2.93 -54.66 32.97
CA HIS A 34 2.98 -53.24 33.33
C HIS A 34 1.87 -52.90 34.33
N LEU A 35 2.04 -51.80 35.06
CA LEU A 35 0.99 -51.30 35.96
C LEU A 35 -0.21 -50.77 35.14
N PRO A 36 -1.44 -50.90 35.65
CA PRO A 36 -2.63 -50.32 35.02
C PRO A 36 -2.51 -48.80 34.86
N LEU A 37 -3.05 -48.27 33.77
CA LEU A 37 -3.15 -46.83 33.52
C LEU A 37 -4.55 -46.31 33.87
N GLN A 38 -4.65 -45.03 34.21
CA GLN A 38 -5.93 -44.39 34.50
C GLN A 38 -6.75 -44.22 33.22
N GLN A 39 -7.94 -44.80 33.17
CA GLN A 39 -8.77 -44.80 31.97
C GLN A 39 -9.51 -43.46 31.78
N PRO A 40 -9.69 -43.00 30.53
CA PRO A 40 -10.46 -41.81 30.21
C PRO A 40 -11.97 -42.02 30.45
N PRO A 41 -12.72 -40.95 30.78
CA PRO A 41 -14.17 -41.05 30.94
C PRO A 41 -14.83 -41.44 29.60
N GLY A 42 -15.63 -42.52 29.60
CA GLY A 42 -16.33 -43.05 28.43
C GLY A 42 -15.76 -44.36 27.86
N ASP A 43 -14.68 -44.88 28.45
CA ASP A 43 -14.16 -46.22 28.19
C ASP A 43 -14.37 -47.13 29.41
N ASP A 44 -15.21 -48.15 29.25
CA ASP A 44 -15.57 -49.11 30.30
C ASP A 44 -14.77 -50.43 30.19
N ASN A 45 -13.81 -50.51 29.26
CA ASN A 45 -13.06 -51.74 29.02
C ASN A 45 -12.02 -52.01 30.11
N ALA A 46 -11.83 -53.28 30.47
CA ALA A 46 -10.69 -53.67 31.30
C ALA A 46 -9.48 -54.01 30.42
N TYR A 47 -8.33 -53.38 30.71
CA TYR A 47 -7.08 -53.63 30.00
C TYR A 47 -6.02 -54.25 30.91
N GLU A 48 -5.35 -55.29 30.40
CA GLU A 48 -4.09 -55.75 30.97
C GLU A 48 -2.93 -55.33 30.07
N LEU A 49 -1.90 -54.76 30.68
CA LEU A 49 -0.80 -54.12 29.97
C LEU A 49 0.48 -54.91 30.16
N GLY A 50 1.28 -55.06 29.11
CA GLY A 50 2.56 -55.75 29.21
C GLY A 50 3.48 -55.62 28.01
N GLU A 51 4.47 -56.49 27.96
CA GLU A 51 5.49 -56.54 26.92
C GLU A 51 5.65 -57.99 26.40
N ILE A 52 5.77 -58.16 25.08
CA ILE A 52 6.23 -59.42 24.45
C ILE A 52 7.30 -59.08 23.42
N ALA A 53 8.47 -59.69 23.55
CA ALA A 53 9.59 -59.57 22.61
C ALA A 53 9.92 -58.09 22.23
N GLY A 54 9.86 -57.17 23.20
CA GLY A 54 10.13 -55.74 22.99
C GLY A 54 8.92 -54.89 22.55
N HIS A 55 7.77 -55.51 22.27
CA HIS A 55 6.53 -54.80 21.92
C HIS A 55 5.68 -54.55 23.16
N ASN A 56 5.20 -53.32 23.35
CA ASN A 56 4.20 -53.02 24.39
C ASN A 56 2.79 -53.40 23.89
N ILE A 57 2.10 -54.24 24.65
CA ILE A 57 0.84 -54.89 24.28
C ILE A 57 -0.28 -54.51 25.25
N VAL A 58 -1.46 -54.27 24.69
CA VAL A 58 -2.73 -54.12 25.41
C VAL A 58 -3.54 -55.38 25.20
N VAL A 59 -3.78 -56.13 26.26
CA VAL A 59 -4.71 -57.27 26.26
C VAL A 59 -6.09 -56.75 26.67
N VAL A 60 -7.10 -57.05 25.86
CA VAL A 60 -8.49 -56.66 26.12
C VAL A 60 -9.43 -57.87 26.03
N LEU A 61 -10.40 -57.92 26.93
CA LEU A 61 -11.38 -59.01 27.04
C LEU A 61 -12.80 -58.49 26.79
N LEU A 62 -13.61 -59.24 26.03
CA LEU A 62 -15.04 -58.96 25.86
C LEU A 62 -15.83 -59.00 27.19
N PRO A 63 -16.86 -58.15 27.38
CA PRO A 63 -17.73 -58.19 28.55
C PRO A 63 -18.28 -59.58 28.82
N ALA A 64 -18.33 -59.94 30.11
CA ALA A 64 -18.81 -61.25 30.53
C ALA A 64 -20.24 -61.51 30.01
N GLY A 65 -20.41 -62.61 29.26
CA GLY A 65 -21.69 -63.02 28.69
C GLY A 65 -22.09 -62.30 27.39
N VAL A 66 -21.26 -61.40 26.85
CA VAL A 66 -21.55 -60.67 25.60
C VAL A 66 -20.48 -60.99 24.54
N TYR A 67 -20.82 -61.91 23.64
CA TYR A 67 -19.98 -62.32 22.50
C TYR A 67 -20.62 -61.94 21.18
N GLY A 68 -19.85 -62.04 20.09
CA GLY A 68 -20.30 -61.69 18.74
C GLY A 68 -19.70 -60.39 18.20
N ILE A 69 -19.97 -60.16 16.92
CA ILE A 69 -19.36 -59.13 16.07
C ILE A 69 -19.58 -57.71 16.64
N THR A 70 -20.78 -57.39 17.15
CA THR A 70 -21.10 -56.05 17.69
C THR A 70 -20.35 -55.72 18.98
N SER A 71 -20.20 -56.71 19.87
CA SER A 71 -19.43 -56.57 21.12
C SER A 71 -17.97 -56.30 20.79
N ALA A 72 -17.41 -57.09 19.87
CA ALA A 72 -16.04 -56.99 19.42
C ALA A 72 -15.72 -55.62 18.77
N ALA A 73 -16.63 -55.11 17.93
CA ALA A 73 -16.55 -53.78 17.35
C ALA A 73 -16.53 -52.65 18.40
N THR A 74 -17.42 -52.72 19.40
CA THR A 74 -17.57 -51.66 20.41
C THR A 74 -16.30 -51.48 21.24
N ILE A 75 -15.70 -52.59 21.67
CA ILE A 75 -14.45 -52.58 22.44
C ILE A 75 -13.30 -52.03 21.62
N VAL A 76 -13.19 -52.44 20.36
CA VAL A 76 -12.11 -51.99 19.50
C VAL A 76 -12.22 -50.49 19.22
N ALA A 77 -13.43 -49.95 19.09
CA ALA A 77 -13.65 -48.52 18.95
C ALA A 77 -13.12 -47.74 20.18
N GLN A 78 -13.48 -48.18 21.39
CA GLN A 78 -13.00 -47.57 22.64
C GLN A 78 -11.49 -47.76 22.87
N LEU A 79 -10.96 -48.96 22.60
CA LEU A 79 -9.53 -49.26 22.68
C LEU A 79 -8.70 -48.36 21.76
N ARG A 80 -9.20 -48.04 20.56
CA ARG A 80 -8.52 -47.09 19.65
C ARG A 80 -8.57 -45.65 20.14
N THR A 81 -9.61 -45.28 20.87
CA THR A 81 -9.70 -43.96 21.52
C THR A 81 -8.71 -43.86 22.69
N THR A 82 -8.62 -44.91 23.51
CA THR A 82 -7.76 -44.93 24.69
C THR A 82 -6.28 -45.14 24.37
N PHE A 83 -5.97 -45.94 23.34
CA PHE A 83 -4.60 -46.21 22.88
C PHE A 83 -4.45 -45.84 21.40
N PRO A 84 -4.18 -44.55 21.10
CA PRO A 84 -4.24 -44.03 19.74
C PRO A 84 -3.13 -44.56 18.82
N LEU A 85 -2.04 -45.10 19.38
CA LEU A 85 -0.87 -45.59 18.64
C LEU A 85 -0.89 -47.10 18.35
N ILE A 86 -2.02 -47.78 18.58
CA ILE A 86 -2.18 -49.18 18.19
C ILE A 86 -2.15 -49.34 16.67
N ARG A 87 -1.18 -50.11 16.17
CA ARG A 87 -0.92 -50.32 14.74
C ARG A 87 -1.78 -51.44 14.15
N PHE A 88 -1.97 -52.50 14.92
CA PHE A 88 -2.72 -53.68 14.53
C PHE A 88 -3.14 -54.49 15.78
N ALA A 89 -4.09 -55.39 15.59
CA ALA A 89 -4.49 -56.38 16.60
C ALA A 89 -4.09 -57.81 16.21
N VAL A 90 -3.93 -58.65 17.22
CA VAL A 90 -4.05 -60.10 17.09
C VAL A 90 -5.33 -60.53 17.81
N LEU A 91 -6.24 -61.16 17.07
CA LEU A 91 -7.47 -61.73 17.64
C LEU A 91 -7.20 -63.21 17.89
N VAL A 92 -7.00 -63.54 19.16
CA VAL A 92 -6.53 -64.86 19.56
C VAL A 92 -7.57 -65.50 20.45
N GLY A 93 -7.93 -66.74 20.13
CA GLY A 93 -8.84 -67.49 20.97
C GLY A 93 -9.09 -68.89 20.44
N ILE A 94 -10.26 -69.45 20.77
CA ILE A 94 -10.65 -70.79 20.34
C ILE A 94 -11.65 -70.75 19.20
N GLY A 95 -11.69 -71.81 18.41
CA GLY A 95 -12.65 -71.98 17.32
C GLY A 95 -12.91 -73.45 17.03
N GLY A 96 -13.92 -73.69 16.19
CA GLY A 96 -14.26 -75.04 15.75
C GLY A 96 -13.59 -75.37 14.42
N GLY A 97 -12.88 -76.50 14.37
CA GLY A 97 -12.07 -76.89 13.23
C GLY A 97 -12.90 -77.54 12.12
N VAL A 98 -12.41 -77.42 10.88
CA VAL A 98 -13.02 -78.02 9.68
C VAL A 98 -12.02 -78.99 9.03
N PRO A 99 -12.03 -80.27 9.43
CA PRO A 99 -11.11 -81.26 8.86
C PRO A 99 -11.43 -81.55 7.39
N SER A 100 -10.40 -81.69 6.57
CA SER A 100 -10.53 -82.08 5.15
C SER A 100 -9.38 -83.00 4.74
N ALA A 101 -9.48 -83.60 3.54
CA ALA A 101 -8.39 -84.41 3.00
C ALA A 101 -7.08 -83.62 2.79
N ARG A 102 -7.17 -82.30 2.58
CA ARG A 102 -6.00 -81.41 2.42
C ARG A 102 -5.46 -80.89 3.76
N HIS A 103 -6.35 -80.64 4.71
CA HIS A 103 -6.03 -80.15 6.04
C HIS A 103 -6.57 -81.12 7.10
N ASP A 104 -5.72 -82.03 7.59
CA ASP A 104 -6.03 -82.90 8.73
C ASP A 104 -6.02 -82.05 10.01
N ILE A 105 -7.08 -81.26 10.26
CA ILE A 105 -7.18 -80.39 11.45
C ILE A 105 -7.57 -81.21 12.68
N ARG A 106 -6.80 -81.07 13.77
CA ARG A 106 -6.99 -81.82 15.03
C ARG A 106 -7.26 -80.92 16.22
N LEU A 107 -7.91 -81.46 17.25
CA LEU A 107 -8.06 -80.74 18.51
C LEU A 107 -6.68 -80.33 19.07
N GLY A 108 -6.55 -79.07 19.45
CA GLY A 108 -5.30 -78.43 19.87
C GLY A 108 -4.46 -77.82 18.74
N ASP A 109 -4.73 -78.13 17.46
CA ASP A 109 -4.08 -77.43 16.34
C ASP A 109 -4.46 -75.94 16.31
N VAL A 110 -3.71 -75.14 15.57
CA VAL A 110 -3.94 -73.71 15.40
C VAL A 110 -4.27 -73.40 13.94
N VAL A 111 -5.29 -72.60 13.71
CA VAL A 111 -5.65 -72.05 12.40
C VAL A 111 -5.39 -70.55 12.40
N VAL A 112 -4.64 -70.08 11.40
CA VAL A 112 -4.27 -68.67 11.22
C VAL A 112 -4.89 -68.14 9.95
N SER A 113 -5.56 -66.98 10.03
CA SER A 113 -6.21 -66.36 8.87
C SER A 113 -5.18 -65.94 7.82
N GLN A 114 -5.32 -66.43 6.59
CA GLN A 114 -4.48 -66.05 5.45
C GLN A 114 -5.36 -65.73 4.23
N PRO A 115 -5.12 -64.60 3.52
CA PRO A 115 -5.85 -64.26 2.30
C PRO A 115 -5.80 -65.38 1.25
N ALA A 116 -6.95 -65.69 0.65
CA ALA A 116 -7.07 -66.66 -0.42
C ALA A 116 -8.12 -66.23 -1.45
N GLY A 117 -7.75 -66.20 -2.73
CA GLY A 117 -8.62 -65.74 -3.81
C GLY A 117 -9.07 -64.29 -3.61
N LEU A 118 -10.38 -64.05 -3.66
CA LEU A 118 -11.01 -62.74 -3.43
C LEU A 118 -11.27 -62.43 -1.93
N SER A 119 -10.93 -63.34 -1.01
CA SER A 119 -11.21 -63.19 0.42
C SER A 119 -9.97 -62.74 1.20
N GLY A 120 -10.12 -61.73 2.06
CA GLY A 120 -9.04 -61.17 2.88
C GLY A 120 -8.50 -62.08 3.99
N GLY A 121 -8.95 -63.33 4.12
CA GLY A 121 -8.51 -64.27 5.16
C GLY A 121 -9.57 -64.58 6.21
N VAL A 122 -10.55 -63.69 6.36
CA VAL A 122 -11.77 -63.91 7.16
C VAL A 122 -12.98 -63.72 6.26
N VAL A 123 -13.96 -64.61 6.38
CA VAL A 123 -15.24 -64.55 5.64
C VAL A 123 -16.38 -64.50 6.62
N GLN A 124 -17.20 -63.43 6.58
CA GLN A 124 -18.43 -63.41 7.35
C GLN A 124 -19.48 -64.28 6.65
N TYR A 125 -19.74 -65.48 7.17
CA TYR A 125 -20.49 -66.49 6.43
C TYR A 125 -22.01 -66.28 6.46
N ASP A 126 -22.51 -65.49 7.42
CA ASP A 126 -23.92 -65.16 7.65
C ASP A 126 -24.31 -63.74 7.20
N TYR A 127 -23.41 -63.04 6.49
CA TYR A 127 -23.64 -61.68 5.98
C TYR A 127 -23.85 -61.65 4.47
N GLY A 128 -25.02 -61.19 4.04
CA GLY A 128 -25.44 -61.29 2.65
C GLY A 128 -26.91 -61.01 2.44
N LYS A 129 -27.35 -61.16 1.20
CA LYS A 129 -28.75 -61.02 0.78
C LYS A 129 -29.31 -62.38 0.41
N THR A 130 -30.45 -62.72 0.99
CA THR A 130 -31.26 -63.85 0.52
C THR A 130 -31.89 -63.48 -0.81
N THR A 131 -31.62 -64.23 -1.87
CA THR A 131 -32.28 -64.09 -3.17
C THR A 131 -33.07 -65.36 -3.51
N ASN A 132 -33.86 -65.32 -4.58
CA ASN A 132 -34.58 -66.49 -5.08
C ASN A 132 -33.66 -67.66 -5.47
N GLY A 133 -32.35 -67.43 -5.62
CA GLY A 133 -31.32 -68.44 -5.92
C GLY A 133 -30.51 -68.93 -4.70
N GLY A 134 -30.87 -68.50 -3.48
CA GLY A 134 -30.17 -68.84 -2.24
C GLY A 134 -29.54 -67.63 -1.54
N PHE A 135 -28.73 -67.89 -0.51
CA PHE A 135 -28.03 -66.83 0.23
C PHE A 135 -26.76 -66.39 -0.51
N HIS A 136 -26.71 -65.13 -0.98
CA HIS A 136 -25.51 -64.56 -1.59
C HIS A 136 -24.79 -63.62 -0.62
N ARG A 137 -23.52 -63.92 -0.35
CA ARG A 137 -22.68 -63.07 0.48
C ARG A 137 -22.32 -61.78 -0.24
N THR A 138 -22.43 -60.65 0.45
CA THR A 138 -22.11 -59.32 -0.08
C THR A 138 -21.07 -58.66 0.80
N GLY A 139 -19.83 -58.54 0.31
CA GLY A 139 -18.75 -57.85 1.03
C GLY A 139 -17.45 -58.66 1.09
N ILE A 140 -16.33 -57.94 1.15
CA ILE A 140 -14.98 -58.48 1.34
C ILE A 140 -14.42 -57.83 2.59
N MET A 141 -13.88 -58.64 3.51
CA MET A 141 -13.23 -58.14 4.73
C MET A 141 -11.79 -57.72 4.41
N SER A 142 -11.31 -56.66 5.07
CA SER A 142 -9.93 -56.22 4.92
C SER A 142 -8.94 -57.36 5.20
N PRO A 143 -7.85 -57.49 4.43
CA PRO A 143 -6.82 -58.47 4.73
C PRO A 143 -6.01 -58.09 5.97
N PRO A 144 -5.37 -59.05 6.67
CA PRO A 144 -4.43 -58.76 7.74
C PRO A 144 -3.30 -57.82 7.28
N PRO A 145 -2.75 -57.00 8.18
CA PRO A 145 -1.62 -56.12 7.90
C PRO A 145 -0.46 -56.84 7.21
N GLN A 146 0.19 -56.17 6.26
CA GLN A 146 1.35 -56.72 5.54
C GLN A 146 2.48 -57.16 6.47
N VAL A 147 2.69 -56.45 7.59
CA VAL A 147 3.70 -56.80 8.60
C VAL A 147 3.43 -58.16 9.25
N LEU A 148 2.15 -58.47 9.52
CA LEU A 148 1.74 -59.76 10.08
C LEU A 148 1.78 -60.85 9.01
N LEU A 149 1.36 -60.57 7.78
CA LEU A 149 1.46 -61.53 6.67
C LEU A 149 2.92 -61.89 6.34
N THR A 150 3.84 -60.94 6.44
CA THR A 150 5.28 -61.17 6.26
C THR A 150 5.86 -61.97 7.42
N ALA A 151 5.41 -61.72 8.65
CA ALA A 151 5.76 -62.54 9.81
C ALA A 151 5.26 -63.99 9.67
N VAL A 152 4.01 -64.17 9.21
CA VAL A 152 3.44 -65.49 8.89
C VAL A 152 4.25 -66.20 7.79
N ALA A 153 4.56 -65.52 6.70
CA ALA A 153 5.38 -66.07 5.62
C ALA A 153 6.79 -66.47 6.11
N ARG A 154 7.38 -65.69 7.03
CA ARG A 154 8.66 -66.01 7.66
C ARG A 154 8.58 -67.27 8.54
N LEU A 155 7.49 -67.44 9.30
CA LEU A 155 7.27 -68.66 10.08
C LEU A 155 7.04 -69.88 9.20
N GLN A 156 6.22 -69.77 8.14
CA GLN A 156 6.02 -70.82 7.14
C GLN A 156 7.33 -71.24 6.48
N ALA A 157 8.19 -70.29 6.11
CA ALA A 157 9.52 -70.58 5.57
C ALA A 157 10.43 -71.29 6.60
N GLY A 158 10.25 -71.00 7.89
CA GLY A 158 10.95 -71.66 9.00
C GLY A 158 10.49 -73.09 9.25
N GLU A 159 9.21 -73.42 9.03
CA GLU A 159 8.67 -74.77 9.18
C GLU A 159 9.40 -75.78 8.27
N PHE A 160 9.79 -75.37 7.04
CA PHE A 160 10.61 -76.18 6.13
C PHE A 160 12.07 -76.39 6.61
N LYS A 161 12.54 -75.56 7.55
CA LYS A 161 13.90 -75.64 8.13
C LYS A 161 13.92 -76.26 9.54
N GLY A 162 12.78 -76.73 10.07
CA GLY A 162 12.69 -77.37 11.38
C GLY A 162 12.48 -76.41 12.58
N TYR A 163 12.05 -75.16 12.35
CA TYR A 163 11.87 -74.13 13.41
C TYR A 163 10.65 -74.31 14.34
N ASN A 164 10.04 -75.50 14.41
CA ASN A 164 8.96 -75.78 15.39
C ASN A 164 9.45 -75.83 16.85
N SER A 165 10.76 -75.70 17.10
CA SER A 165 11.37 -75.68 18.43
C SER A 165 10.84 -74.57 19.34
N ASN A 166 10.58 -73.37 18.81
CA ASN A 166 10.23 -72.21 19.64
C ASN A 166 8.82 -72.31 20.23
N MET A 167 7.86 -72.87 19.49
CA MET A 167 6.51 -73.09 20.01
C MET A 167 6.50 -74.19 21.08
N ILE A 168 7.30 -75.24 20.90
CA ILE A 168 7.48 -76.31 21.89
C ILE A 168 8.13 -75.76 23.16
N GLU A 169 9.13 -74.89 23.03
CA GLU A 169 9.79 -74.21 24.14
C GLU A 169 8.81 -73.32 24.92
N VAL A 170 8.00 -72.51 24.22
CA VAL A 170 6.97 -71.68 24.87
C VAL A 170 5.95 -72.54 25.62
N LEU A 171 5.49 -73.64 25.03
CA LEU A 171 4.53 -74.55 25.67
C LEU A 171 5.13 -75.31 26.87
N SER A 172 6.38 -75.79 26.76
CA SER A 172 7.06 -76.50 27.85
C SER A 172 7.37 -75.58 29.04
N ASN A 173 7.87 -74.36 28.79
CA ASN A 173 8.14 -73.37 29.85
C ASN A 173 6.91 -73.02 30.69
N ILE A 174 5.71 -73.06 30.10
CA ILE A 174 4.46 -72.78 30.82
C ILE A 174 4.01 -74.01 31.62
N VAL A 175 4.18 -75.21 31.07
CA VAL A 175 3.87 -76.47 31.77
C VAL A 175 4.79 -76.71 32.97
N ASP A 176 6.05 -76.28 32.89
CA ASP A 176 7.05 -76.46 33.96
C ASP A 176 6.85 -75.48 35.13
N ASN A 177 6.22 -74.32 34.91
CA ASN A 177 5.92 -73.28 35.92
C ASN A 177 4.66 -73.61 36.76
N LYS A 178 4.60 -74.82 37.33
CA LYS A 178 3.44 -75.44 38.01
C LYS A 178 2.74 -74.55 39.06
N ASN A 179 1.69 -73.86 38.63
CA ASN A 179 0.72 -73.17 39.50
C ASN A 179 -0.68 -73.83 39.32
N GLU A 180 -1.61 -73.70 40.28
CA GLU A 180 -2.96 -74.31 40.16
C GLU A 180 -3.72 -73.90 38.87
N THR A 181 -3.41 -72.73 38.31
CA THR A 181 -3.96 -72.23 37.04
C THR A 181 -3.50 -73.00 35.81
N THR A 182 -2.36 -73.69 35.84
CA THR A 182 -1.81 -74.42 34.67
C THR A 182 -2.52 -75.74 34.34
N ASN A 183 -3.23 -76.36 35.29
CA ASN A 183 -3.90 -77.66 35.06
C ASN A 183 -4.99 -77.60 33.97
N ARG A 184 -5.67 -76.46 33.81
CA ARG A 184 -6.72 -76.28 32.78
C ARG A 184 -6.15 -76.11 31.36
N PHE A 185 -4.86 -75.83 31.23
CA PHE A 185 -4.20 -75.62 29.95
C PHE A 185 -3.36 -76.83 29.50
N LEU A 186 -3.31 -77.90 30.30
CA LEU A 186 -2.65 -79.15 29.91
C LEU A 186 -3.42 -79.83 28.78
N ARG A 187 -2.69 -80.52 27.91
CA ARG A 187 -3.30 -81.37 26.87
C ARG A 187 -4.18 -82.42 27.56
N PRO A 188 -5.47 -82.55 27.19
CA PRO A 188 -6.33 -83.59 27.75
C PRO A 188 -5.78 -85.00 27.55
N ALA A 189 -6.03 -85.89 28.51
CA ALA A 189 -5.71 -87.31 28.38
C ALA A 189 -6.59 -88.02 27.34
N GLU A 190 -7.77 -87.45 27.06
CA GLU A 190 -8.68 -87.93 26.03
C GLU A 190 -8.05 -87.80 24.63
N PRO A 191 -8.18 -88.83 23.76
CA PRO A 191 -7.69 -88.74 22.39
C PRO A 191 -8.57 -87.81 21.55
N ASP A 192 -7.97 -87.19 20.53
CA ASP A 192 -8.69 -86.43 19.51
C ASP A 192 -9.59 -87.36 18.66
N GLN A 193 -10.91 -87.18 18.76
CA GLN A 193 -11.92 -87.98 18.08
C GLN A 193 -12.78 -87.11 17.14
N LEU A 194 -12.76 -87.44 15.85
CA LEU A 194 -13.62 -86.82 14.84
C LEU A 194 -14.76 -87.79 14.52
N PHE A 195 -16.01 -87.35 14.62
CA PHE A 195 -17.18 -88.14 14.25
C PHE A 195 -17.61 -87.84 12.81
N ARG A 196 -18.36 -88.76 12.19
CA ARG A 196 -18.99 -88.52 10.89
C ARG A 196 -19.90 -87.30 10.97
N ALA A 197 -19.90 -86.45 9.95
CA ALA A 197 -20.68 -85.21 9.91
C ALA A 197 -22.20 -85.42 10.09
N THR A 198 -22.73 -86.59 9.76
CA THR A 198 -24.13 -86.98 9.92
C THR A 198 -24.49 -87.41 11.35
N TYR A 199 -23.52 -87.55 12.24
CA TYR A 199 -23.76 -87.99 13.62
C TYR A 199 -24.21 -86.81 14.48
N THR A 200 -25.33 -86.99 15.18
CA THR A 200 -25.82 -86.03 16.17
C THR A 200 -25.49 -86.56 17.56
N HIS A 201 -24.72 -85.79 18.31
CA HIS A 201 -24.32 -86.16 19.68
C HIS A 201 -25.47 -85.95 20.66
N ARG A 202 -25.41 -86.61 21.82
CA ARG A 202 -26.44 -86.46 22.87
C ARG A 202 -26.34 -85.08 23.52
N GLU A 203 -27.46 -84.41 23.71
CA GLU A 203 -27.51 -83.10 24.37
C GLU A 203 -27.14 -83.22 25.87
N GLY A 204 -26.28 -82.31 26.35
CA GLY A 204 -26.02 -82.11 27.79
C GLY A 204 -24.71 -82.69 28.34
N GLU A 205 -23.98 -83.51 27.59
CA GLU A 205 -22.67 -84.04 28.03
C GLU A 205 -21.49 -83.14 27.58
N GLU A 206 -20.42 -83.09 28.38
CA GLU A 206 -19.24 -82.25 28.12
C GLU A 206 -18.12 -82.99 27.35
N THR A 207 -18.26 -84.30 27.13
CA THR A 207 -17.27 -85.18 26.50
C THR A 207 -17.93 -86.22 25.59
N CYS A 208 -17.20 -86.73 24.60
CA CYS A 208 -17.68 -87.77 23.69
C CYS A 208 -17.53 -89.20 24.23
N ILE A 209 -17.37 -89.40 25.55
CA ILE A 209 -17.09 -90.71 26.14
C ILE A 209 -18.29 -91.66 25.97
N SER A 210 -19.50 -91.14 26.03
CA SER A 210 -20.77 -91.87 25.87
C SER A 210 -21.26 -91.97 24.41
N CYS A 211 -20.55 -91.34 23.46
CA CYS A 211 -20.92 -91.32 22.05
C CYS A 211 -20.60 -92.66 21.36
N ASP A 212 -21.33 -92.95 20.27
CA ASP A 212 -21.17 -94.20 19.53
C ASP A 212 -19.82 -94.24 18.80
N ARG A 213 -18.90 -95.06 19.30
CA ARG A 213 -17.54 -95.21 18.75
C ARG A 213 -17.52 -95.74 17.31
N SER A 214 -18.59 -96.39 16.83
CA SER A 214 -18.69 -96.83 15.42
C SER A 214 -18.81 -95.66 14.44
N GLN A 215 -19.24 -94.49 14.93
CA GLN A 215 -19.40 -93.27 14.15
C GLN A 215 -18.12 -92.41 14.09
N ILE A 216 -17.03 -92.86 14.73
CA ILE A 216 -15.73 -92.20 14.65
C ILE A 216 -15.19 -92.33 13.21
N PHE A 217 -14.80 -91.20 12.64
CA PHE A 217 -14.17 -91.14 11.34
C PHE A 217 -12.71 -91.63 11.43
N PRO A 218 -12.32 -92.69 10.70
CA PRO A 218 -10.97 -93.23 10.76
C PRO A 218 -9.98 -92.24 10.17
N ARG A 219 -8.91 -91.92 10.91
CA ARG A 219 -7.83 -91.03 10.49
C ARG A 219 -6.47 -91.70 10.68
N SER A 220 -5.52 -91.44 9.79
CA SER A 220 -4.15 -91.94 9.93
C SER A 220 -3.48 -91.40 11.20
N PRO A 221 -2.70 -92.20 11.95
CA PRO A 221 -2.00 -91.71 13.13
C PRO A 221 -0.93 -90.66 12.75
N ARG A 222 -0.79 -89.61 13.58
CA ARG A 222 0.30 -88.62 13.43
C ARG A 222 1.57 -89.14 14.10
N GLN A 223 2.73 -88.74 13.56
CA GLN A 223 4.04 -89.04 14.15
C GLN A 223 4.28 -88.34 15.50
N SER A 224 3.55 -87.26 15.80
CA SER A 224 3.63 -86.50 17.05
C SER A 224 2.26 -85.95 17.46
N ASN A 225 2.06 -85.80 18.76
CA ASN A 225 0.88 -85.20 19.38
C ASN A 225 0.96 -83.67 19.53
N LEU A 226 2.03 -83.06 19.04
CA LEU A 226 2.20 -81.61 19.02
C LEU A 226 1.19 -80.93 18.08
N PRO A 227 0.75 -79.71 18.42
CA PRO A 227 -0.19 -78.96 17.59
C PRO A 227 0.46 -78.60 16.24
N ARG A 228 -0.32 -78.68 15.16
CA ARG A 228 0.08 -78.20 13.83
C ARG A 228 -0.56 -76.85 13.54
N ILE A 229 0.14 -76.02 12.76
CA ILE A 229 -0.38 -74.74 12.28
C ILE A 229 -0.96 -74.93 10.88
N HIS A 230 -2.17 -74.44 10.68
CA HIS A 230 -2.85 -74.44 9.39
C HIS A 230 -3.15 -73.00 8.99
N TYR A 231 -2.98 -72.68 7.71
CA TYR A 231 -3.16 -71.33 7.19
C TYR A 231 -4.23 -71.31 6.10
N GLY A 232 -5.22 -70.43 6.24
CA GLY A 232 -6.31 -70.35 5.27
C GLY A 232 -7.46 -69.46 5.72
N LEU A 233 -8.63 -69.63 5.10
CA LEU A 233 -9.81 -68.81 5.41
C LEU A 233 -10.44 -69.22 6.74
N ILE A 234 -10.80 -68.24 7.57
CA ILE A 234 -11.58 -68.43 8.80
C ILE A 234 -12.98 -67.86 8.59
N ALA A 235 -14.01 -68.63 8.94
CA ALA A 235 -15.39 -68.20 8.87
C ALA A 235 -15.82 -67.54 10.19
N SER A 236 -16.40 -66.34 10.09
CA SER A 236 -16.87 -65.53 11.21
C SER A 236 -18.39 -65.31 11.13
N GLY A 237 -19.11 -65.31 12.24
CA GLY A 237 -20.55 -65.04 12.22
C GLY A 237 -21.16 -64.81 13.60
N ASN A 238 -22.41 -64.36 13.64
CA ASN A 238 -23.17 -64.16 14.88
C ASN A 238 -23.81 -65.45 15.41
N GLN A 239 -23.84 -66.52 14.62
CA GLN A 239 -24.38 -67.82 15.03
C GLN A 239 -23.26 -68.82 15.31
N VAL A 240 -23.47 -69.76 16.23
CA VAL A 240 -22.54 -70.90 16.43
C VAL A 240 -22.94 -72.00 15.45
N ILE A 241 -22.00 -72.54 14.67
CA ILE A 241 -22.24 -73.76 13.91
C ILE A 241 -22.21 -74.97 14.84
N LYS A 242 -23.33 -75.69 14.92
CA LYS A 242 -23.50 -76.91 15.74
C LYS A 242 -23.98 -78.10 14.91
N ASP A 243 -23.69 -78.10 13.61
CA ASP A 243 -24.17 -79.12 12.69
C ASP A 243 -23.04 -79.48 11.72
N GLY A 244 -22.61 -80.74 11.78
CA GLY A 244 -21.50 -81.24 10.99
C GLY A 244 -21.78 -81.24 9.48
N GLN A 245 -23.03 -81.38 9.06
CA GLN A 245 -23.43 -81.33 7.65
C GLN A 245 -23.40 -79.89 7.13
N ILE A 246 -23.95 -78.93 7.90
CA ILE A 246 -23.89 -77.50 7.55
C ILE A 246 -22.43 -77.03 7.50
N ARG A 247 -21.61 -77.44 8.46
CA ARG A 247 -20.16 -77.20 8.47
C ARG A 247 -19.51 -77.67 7.17
N ASP A 248 -19.71 -78.93 6.79
CA ASP A 248 -19.09 -79.51 5.59
C ASP A 248 -19.62 -78.87 4.30
N GLN A 249 -20.88 -78.45 4.27
CA GLN A 249 -21.46 -77.73 3.13
C GLN A 249 -20.81 -76.36 2.97
N LEU A 250 -20.76 -75.56 4.04
CA LEU A 250 -20.10 -74.26 4.03
C LEU A 250 -18.60 -74.39 3.73
N ALA A 251 -17.96 -75.49 4.16
CA ALA A 251 -16.55 -75.75 3.86
C ALA A 251 -16.30 -75.96 2.37
N LYS A 252 -17.21 -76.65 1.67
CA LYS A 252 -17.15 -76.82 0.22
C LYS A 252 -17.39 -75.51 -0.52
N ASP A 253 -18.30 -74.68 -0.02
CA ASP A 253 -18.70 -73.44 -0.68
C ASP A 253 -17.69 -72.29 -0.48
N ILE A 254 -17.03 -72.22 0.69
CA ILE A 254 -16.11 -71.13 1.07
C ILE A 254 -14.64 -71.56 1.02
N GLY A 255 -14.35 -72.82 1.37
CA GLY A 255 -12.99 -73.29 1.61
C GLY A 255 -12.42 -72.84 2.96
N MET A 256 -13.26 -72.65 3.99
CA MET A 256 -12.78 -72.27 5.33
C MET A 256 -12.21 -73.45 6.14
N LEU A 257 -11.31 -73.15 7.08
CA LEU A 257 -10.63 -74.12 7.94
C LEU A 257 -11.14 -74.12 9.38
N CYS A 258 -11.82 -73.05 9.80
CA CYS A 258 -12.29 -72.87 11.17
C CYS A 258 -13.52 -71.95 11.21
N PHE A 259 -14.39 -72.15 12.20
CA PHE A 259 -15.46 -71.22 12.59
C PHE A 259 -15.15 -70.51 13.90
N GLU A 260 -15.42 -69.21 13.96
CA GLU A 260 -15.36 -68.35 15.15
C GLU A 260 -16.43 -67.24 15.07
N MET A 261 -16.54 -66.37 16.09
CA MET A 261 -17.70 -65.47 16.23
C MET A 261 -17.40 -63.98 16.36
N GLU A 262 -16.13 -63.55 16.35
CA GLU A 262 -15.76 -62.17 16.69
C GLU A 262 -15.06 -61.42 15.55
N ALA A 263 -14.29 -62.11 14.71
CA ALA A 263 -13.37 -61.48 13.77
C ALA A 263 -14.03 -60.49 12.82
N ALA A 264 -15.22 -60.81 12.30
CA ALA A 264 -15.91 -59.93 11.37
C ALA A 264 -16.26 -58.56 11.98
N GLY A 265 -16.34 -58.43 13.30
CA GLY A 265 -16.60 -57.16 13.97
C GLY A 265 -15.37 -56.25 14.04
N ILE A 266 -14.18 -56.83 13.94
CA ILE A 266 -12.91 -56.14 14.21
C ILE A 266 -12.18 -55.81 12.91
N MET A 267 -12.14 -56.72 11.93
CA MET A 267 -11.23 -56.66 10.78
C MET A 267 -11.30 -55.34 9.99
N ASN A 268 -12.48 -54.70 9.91
CA ASN A 268 -12.67 -53.43 9.20
C ASN A 268 -12.42 -52.18 10.08
N GLN A 269 -12.36 -52.35 11.41
CA GLN A 269 -12.17 -51.25 12.36
C GLN A 269 -10.75 -51.16 12.89
N LEU A 270 -10.06 -52.29 13.03
CA LEU A 270 -8.68 -52.38 13.43
C LEU A 270 -8.03 -53.51 12.62
N PRO A 271 -7.01 -53.22 11.80
CA PRO A 271 -6.32 -54.25 11.03
C PRO A 271 -5.80 -55.35 11.95
N CYS A 272 -6.24 -56.60 11.73
CA CYS A 272 -5.89 -57.69 12.64
C CYS A 272 -5.59 -59.02 11.93
N LEU A 273 -4.89 -59.90 12.64
CA LEU A 273 -4.68 -61.30 12.25
C LEU A 273 -5.46 -62.19 13.23
N VAL A 274 -6.23 -63.13 12.70
CA VAL A 274 -7.06 -64.04 13.49
C VAL A 274 -6.34 -65.36 13.69
N ILE A 275 -6.24 -65.81 14.94
CA ILE A 275 -5.52 -67.00 15.35
C ILE A 275 -6.44 -67.82 16.25
N ARG A 276 -6.86 -69.00 15.80
CA ARG A 276 -7.80 -69.86 16.52
C ARG A 276 -7.20 -71.21 16.86
N GLY A 277 -7.19 -71.54 18.15
CA GLY A 277 -6.91 -72.88 18.63
C GLY A 277 -8.16 -73.74 18.50
N ILE A 278 -8.01 -74.95 17.97
CA ILE A 278 -9.15 -75.81 17.66
C ILE A 278 -9.58 -76.59 18.90
N CYS A 279 -10.77 -76.28 19.42
CA CYS A 279 -11.32 -76.92 20.62
C CYS A 279 -12.47 -77.89 20.35
N ASP A 280 -13.14 -77.77 19.20
CA ASP A 280 -14.18 -78.68 18.74
C ASP A 280 -14.18 -78.76 17.21
N TYR A 281 -15.16 -79.45 16.63
CA TYR A 281 -15.30 -79.62 15.19
C TYR A 281 -16.53 -78.94 14.60
N SER A 282 -17.10 -77.94 15.27
CA SER A 282 -18.35 -77.28 14.82
C SER A 282 -19.47 -78.25 14.47
N ASP A 283 -19.53 -79.40 15.14
CA ASP A 283 -20.63 -80.34 15.06
C ASP A 283 -21.57 -80.11 16.26
N SER A 284 -22.53 -81.03 16.48
CA SER A 284 -23.51 -80.88 17.56
C SER A 284 -22.92 -80.95 18.98
N HIS A 285 -21.62 -81.22 19.13
CA HIS A 285 -20.95 -81.36 20.42
C HIS A 285 -19.83 -80.33 20.62
N LYS A 286 -19.72 -79.83 21.86
CA LYS A 286 -18.63 -78.95 22.28
C LYS A 286 -17.69 -79.72 23.19
N ASN A 287 -16.40 -79.78 22.85
CA ASN A 287 -15.42 -80.44 23.70
C ASN A 287 -14.78 -79.43 24.68
N LYS A 288 -15.40 -79.28 25.86
CA LYS A 288 -14.96 -78.29 26.85
C LYS A 288 -13.57 -78.58 27.42
N HIS A 289 -13.17 -79.85 27.53
CA HIS A 289 -11.84 -80.24 28.03
C HIS A 289 -10.69 -79.72 27.15
N TRP A 290 -10.92 -79.55 25.84
CA TRP A 290 -9.90 -79.08 24.91
C TRP A 290 -9.79 -77.55 24.82
N GLN A 291 -10.76 -76.79 25.33
CA GLN A 291 -10.77 -75.32 25.22
C GLN A 291 -9.53 -74.67 25.84
N GLY A 292 -9.08 -75.16 27.00
CA GLY A 292 -7.91 -74.60 27.66
C GLY A 292 -6.65 -74.86 26.85
N TYR A 293 -6.37 -76.11 26.50
CA TYR A 293 -5.21 -76.44 25.67
C TYR A 293 -5.21 -75.72 24.32
N ALA A 294 -6.38 -75.61 23.65
CA ALA A 294 -6.52 -74.88 22.40
C ALA A 294 -6.24 -73.36 22.56
N ALA A 295 -6.75 -72.72 23.62
CA ALA A 295 -6.45 -71.33 23.90
C ALA A 295 -4.94 -71.12 24.14
N LEU A 296 -4.29 -72.04 24.86
CA LEU A 296 -2.84 -72.00 25.10
C LEU A 296 -2.04 -72.14 23.80
N THR A 297 -2.38 -73.09 22.92
CA THR A 297 -1.64 -73.29 21.67
C THR A 297 -1.79 -72.09 20.72
N ALA A 298 -2.97 -71.48 20.65
CA ALA A 298 -3.18 -70.23 19.91
C ALA A 298 -2.36 -69.06 20.48
N ALA A 299 -2.34 -68.91 21.81
CA ALA A 299 -1.55 -67.87 22.47
C ALA A 299 -0.04 -68.09 22.31
N ALA A 300 0.43 -69.33 22.39
CA ALA A 300 1.83 -69.69 22.16
C ALA A 300 2.28 -69.35 20.73
N TYR A 301 1.46 -69.68 19.72
CA TYR A 301 1.73 -69.27 18.34
C TYR A 301 1.81 -67.74 18.21
N SER A 302 0.89 -67.02 18.85
CA SER A 302 0.85 -65.55 18.82
C SER A 302 2.11 -64.92 19.45
N LYS A 303 2.65 -65.50 20.54
CA LYS A 303 3.93 -65.09 21.11
C LYS A 303 5.09 -65.28 20.13
N VAL A 304 5.15 -66.45 19.49
CA VAL A 304 6.19 -66.75 18.47
C VAL A 304 6.07 -65.82 17.27
N LEU A 305 4.85 -65.54 16.80
CA LEU A 305 4.59 -64.59 15.74
C LEU A 305 5.12 -63.19 16.09
N LEU A 306 4.80 -62.67 17.26
CA LEU A 306 5.25 -61.34 17.69
C LEU A 306 6.78 -61.26 17.86
N SER A 307 7.44 -62.38 18.20
CA SER A 307 8.91 -62.44 18.30
C SER A 307 9.63 -62.27 16.96
N VAL A 308 8.96 -62.57 15.83
CA VAL A 308 9.52 -62.38 14.49
C VAL A 308 9.05 -61.09 13.82
N VAL A 309 8.11 -60.36 14.45
CA VAL A 309 7.67 -59.03 14.03
C VAL A 309 8.71 -57.99 14.45
N PRO A 310 9.22 -57.14 13.53
CA PRO A 310 10.22 -56.12 13.86
C PRO A 310 9.74 -55.13 14.93
N VAL A 311 10.52 -54.97 16.00
CA VAL A 311 10.32 -53.93 17.01
C VAL A 311 10.70 -52.58 16.39
N ASN A 312 9.70 -51.80 15.97
CA ASN A 312 9.93 -50.46 15.46
C ASN A 312 10.30 -49.51 16.61
N GLN A 313 11.59 -49.36 16.90
CA GLN A 313 12.10 -48.28 17.77
C GLN A 313 11.88 -46.88 17.15
N SER A 314 11.46 -46.81 15.88
CA SER A 314 11.29 -45.59 15.10
C SER A 314 10.11 -44.69 15.50
N TYR A 315 9.18 -45.13 16.35
CA TYR A 315 8.08 -44.26 16.82
C TYR A 315 8.46 -43.35 17.99
N LYS A 316 9.59 -43.60 18.69
CA LYS A 316 10.13 -42.63 19.67
C LYS A 316 11.02 -41.55 19.03
N ASN A 317 11.48 -41.76 17.80
CA ASN A 317 12.31 -40.79 17.06
C ASN A 317 11.57 -40.06 15.92
N SER A 318 10.32 -40.42 15.61
CA SER A 318 9.49 -39.74 14.60
C SER A 318 8.66 -38.56 15.13
N LEU A 319 8.91 -38.13 16.38
CA LEU A 319 8.52 -36.80 16.86
C LEU A 319 9.55 -35.71 16.51
N SER A 320 10.54 -36.00 15.64
CA SER A 320 11.07 -34.95 14.76
C SER A 320 10.27 -35.01 13.46
N ARG A 321 9.10 -34.34 13.44
CA ARG A 321 8.51 -34.00 12.14
C ARG A 321 9.47 -33.02 11.50
N SER A 322 10.16 -33.44 10.45
CA SER A 322 10.95 -32.52 9.64
C SER A 322 10.04 -31.36 9.22
N ALA A 323 10.36 -30.14 9.63
CA ALA A 323 9.66 -28.96 9.18
C ALA A 323 9.59 -28.94 7.65
N PHE A 324 8.39 -28.77 7.10
CA PHE A 324 8.21 -28.65 5.65
C PHE A 324 8.65 -27.25 5.19
N TRP A 325 9.30 -27.17 4.03
CA TRP A 325 9.71 -25.90 3.41
C TRP A 325 9.18 -25.85 1.99
N ILE A 326 8.09 -25.10 1.79
CA ILE A 326 7.48 -24.84 0.49
C ILE A 326 7.52 -23.33 0.30
N VAL A 327 8.66 -22.82 -0.15
CA VAL A 327 8.89 -21.41 -0.47
C VAL A 327 9.51 -21.35 -1.86
N PRO A 328 8.89 -20.65 -2.83
CA PRO A 328 9.30 -20.68 -4.23
C PRO A 328 10.56 -19.85 -4.52
N PHE A 329 11.04 -19.07 -3.56
CA PHE A 329 12.15 -18.13 -3.75
C PHE A 329 13.38 -18.49 -2.89
N THR A 330 14.56 -18.29 -3.46
CA THR A 330 15.84 -18.30 -2.74
C THR A 330 15.92 -17.09 -1.78
N ARG A 331 16.88 -17.05 -0.84
CA ARG A 331 17.05 -15.88 0.04
C ARG A 331 17.77 -14.74 -0.69
N ASN A 332 17.19 -13.54 -0.67
CA ASN A 332 17.80 -12.36 -1.29
C ASN A 332 19.01 -11.86 -0.47
N PRO A 333 20.26 -11.94 -0.98
CA PRO A 333 21.45 -11.51 -0.26
C PRO A 333 21.59 -9.98 -0.19
N ARG A 334 20.83 -9.24 -1.00
CA ARG A 334 20.82 -7.76 -1.08
C ARG A 334 19.65 -7.15 -0.30
N PHE A 335 18.98 -7.90 0.57
CA PHE A 335 17.92 -7.36 1.43
C PHE A 335 18.52 -6.32 2.41
N LEU A 336 18.15 -5.05 2.22
CA LEU A 336 18.67 -3.91 2.98
C LEU A 336 17.53 -3.14 3.64
N GLY A 337 17.73 -2.75 4.89
CA GLY A 337 16.72 -2.03 5.69
C GLY A 337 15.64 -2.95 6.25
N ARG A 338 14.71 -2.37 7.03
CA ARG A 338 13.48 -3.01 7.54
C ARG A 338 13.64 -4.27 8.42
N LYS A 339 14.84 -4.48 9.00
CA LYS A 339 15.08 -5.54 9.99
C LYS A 339 14.15 -5.44 11.20
N ASN A 340 13.79 -4.22 11.61
CA ASN A 340 12.87 -3.99 12.73
C ASN A 340 11.48 -4.59 12.45
N MET A 341 10.94 -4.42 11.23
CA MET A 341 9.64 -5.00 10.85
C MET A 341 9.70 -6.53 10.82
N VAL A 342 10.81 -7.10 10.33
CA VAL A 342 11.01 -8.56 10.36
C VAL A 342 11.10 -9.07 11.80
N GLN A 343 11.79 -8.35 12.68
CA GLN A 343 11.88 -8.68 14.11
C GLN A 343 10.53 -8.59 14.81
N GLU A 344 9.73 -7.57 14.51
CA GLU A 344 8.38 -7.40 15.04
C GLU A 344 7.46 -8.57 14.64
N LEU A 345 7.48 -8.94 13.35
CA LEU A 345 6.75 -10.11 12.84
C LEU A 345 7.23 -11.42 13.48
N GLN A 346 8.55 -11.59 13.60
CA GLN A 346 9.14 -12.77 14.24
C GLN A 346 8.74 -12.86 15.71
N GLN A 347 8.75 -11.73 16.43
CA GLN A 347 8.34 -11.65 17.83
C GLN A 347 6.85 -11.96 17.99
N ALA A 348 5.98 -11.44 17.12
CA ALA A 348 4.55 -11.75 17.13
C ALA A 348 4.28 -13.26 16.95
N ILE A 349 5.02 -13.91 16.06
CA ILE A 349 4.90 -15.35 15.79
C ILE A 349 5.40 -16.20 16.97
N VAL A 350 6.55 -15.84 17.55
CA VAL A 350 7.21 -16.65 18.60
C VAL A 350 6.59 -16.42 19.99
N GLU A 351 6.27 -15.18 20.36
CA GLU A 351 5.73 -14.83 21.69
C GLU A 351 4.24 -15.14 21.85
N LYS A 352 3.56 -15.61 20.79
CA LYS A 352 2.12 -15.94 20.79
C LYS A 352 1.23 -14.77 21.29
N ARG A 353 1.55 -13.53 20.93
CA ARG A 353 0.74 -12.35 21.31
C ARG A 353 -0.59 -12.35 20.55
N GLY A 354 -1.62 -12.98 21.10
CA GLY A 354 -3.04 -12.76 20.76
C GLY A 354 -3.49 -13.11 19.34
N ALA A 355 -2.97 -12.41 18.32
CA ALA A 355 -3.31 -12.58 16.92
C ALA A 355 -2.57 -13.75 16.28
N ARG A 356 -3.29 -14.59 15.54
CA ARG A 356 -2.74 -15.71 14.76
C ARG A 356 -2.66 -15.43 13.27
N GLN A 357 -3.00 -14.20 12.88
CA GLN A 357 -3.01 -13.73 11.52
C GLN A 357 -2.53 -12.29 11.50
N MET A 358 -1.64 -11.95 10.59
CA MET A 358 -1.18 -10.57 10.35
C MET A 358 -1.14 -10.28 8.85
N ALA A 359 -1.15 -9.00 8.48
CA ALA A 359 -1.04 -8.57 7.10
C ALA A 359 0.01 -7.47 6.94
N ILE A 360 0.76 -7.52 5.84
CA ILE A 360 1.69 -6.48 5.40
C ILE A 360 1.04 -5.72 4.24
N THR A 361 0.86 -4.41 4.40
CA THR A 361 0.23 -3.52 3.41
C THR A 361 1.19 -2.48 2.86
N GLY A 362 0.88 -1.90 1.70
CA GLY A 362 1.66 -0.81 1.10
C GLY A 362 1.64 -0.83 -0.43
N LEU A 363 2.25 0.17 -1.06
CA LEU A 363 2.23 0.35 -2.52
C LEU A 363 2.87 -0.83 -3.28
N GLY A 364 2.47 -1.05 -4.55
CA GLY A 364 3.14 -1.98 -5.46
C GLY A 364 4.63 -1.67 -5.58
N GLY A 365 5.49 -2.69 -5.52
CA GLY A 365 6.95 -2.50 -5.59
C GLY A 365 7.63 -2.00 -4.31
N VAL A 366 6.88 -1.74 -3.23
CA VAL A 366 7.46 -1.25 -1.97
C VAL A 366 8.30 -2.29 -1.23
N GLY A 367 8.19 -3.60 -1.56
CA GLY A 367 9.03 -4.66 -0.98
C GLY A 367 8.34 -5.58 0.05
N LYS A 368 7.01 -5.63 0.10
CA LYS A 368 6.23 -6.49 1.03
C LYS A 368 6.61 -7.98 0.93
N THR A 369 6.64 -8.52 -0.28
CA THR A 369 7.02 -9.92 -0.56
C THR A 369 8.44 -10.22 -0.07
N GLN A 370 9.37 -9.27 -0.18
CA GLN A 370 10.75 -9.43 0.31
C GLN A 370 10.82 -9.45 1.85
N ILE A 371 9.97 -8.70 2.55
CA ILE A 371 9.87 -8.75 4.03
C ILE A 371 9.34 -10.11 4.47
N ALA A 372 8.27 -10.61 3.83
CA ALA A 372 7.72 -11.94 4.12
C ALA A 372 8.73 -13.07 3.83
N LEU A 373 9.50 -12.93 2.75
CA LEU A 373 10.56 -13.88 2.41
C LEU A 373 11.71 -13.87 3.42
N GLU A 374 12.20 -12.70 3.82
CA GLU A 374 13.26 -12.60 4.83
C GLU A 374 12.78 -13.12 6.19
N LEU A 375 11.51 -12.91 6.56
CA LEU A 375 10.89 -13.52 7.74
C LEU A 375 10.89 -15.05 7.66
N ALA A 376 10.52 -15.63 6.51
CA ALA A 376 10.53 -17.09 6.33
C ALA A 376 11.94 -17.67 6.57
N TYR A 377 12.97 -17.05 6.01
CA TYR A 377 14.36 -17.48 6.24
C TYR A 377 14.84 -17.25 7.68
N ALA A 378 14.46 -16.13 8.30
CA ALA A 378 14.77 -15.85 9.71
C ALA A 378 14.14 -16.88 10.65
N LEU A 379 12.88 -17.26 10.42
CA LEU A 379 12.19 -18.28 11.21
C LEU A 379 12.76 -19.68 10.98
N ARG A 380 13.10 -20.04 9.73
CA ARG A 380 13.78 -21.32 9.45
C ARG A 380 15.10 -21.46 10.23
N THR A 381 15.84 -20.36 10.37
CA THR A 381 17.13 -20.33 11.06
C THR A 381 16.98 -20.37 12.59
N SER A 382 16.00 -19.64 13.12
CA SER A 382 15.78 -19.52 14.57
C SER A 382 14.92 -20.63 15.18
N ASN A 383 14.00 -21.20 14.39
CA ASN A 383 13.05 -22.24 14.81
C ASN A 383 12.95 -23.35 13.75
N PRO A 384 13.90 -24.30 13.71
CA PRO A 384 13.94 -25.37 12.70
C PRO A 384 12.73 -26.32 12.71
N GLU A 385 11.91 -26.28 13.76
CA GLU A 385 10.68 -27.05 13.95
C GLU A 385 9.47 -26.46 13.17
N PHE A 386 9.57 -25.20 12.68
CA PHE A 386 8.48 -24.52 11.98
C PHE A 386 8.38 -24.94 10.50
N SER A 387 7.23 -25.49 10.12
CA SER A 387 6.89 -25.72 8.71
C SER A 387 6.44 -24.43 8.04
N ILE A 388 7.02 -24.07 6.90
CA ILE A 388 6.73 -22.83 6.18
C ILE A 388 6.12 -23.18 4.83
N TYR A 389 4.92 -22.65 4.59
CA TYR A 389 4.13 -22.84 3.39
C TYR A 389 3.89 -21.49 2.71
N TRP A 390 4.00 -21.45 1.39
CA TRP A 390 3.82 -20.23 0.59
C TRP A 390 2.73 -20.42 -0.46
N ILE A 391 1.73 -19.54 -0.46
CA ILE A 391 0.62 -19.55 -1.41
C ILE A 391 0.66 -18.25 -2.24
N PRO A 392 0.91 -18.31 -3.55
CA PRO A 392 0.73 -17.18 -4.45
C PRO A 392 -0.76 -16.90 -4.66
N ALA A 393 -1.28 -15.80 -4.13
CA ALA A 393 -2.66 -15.36 -4.25
C ALA A 393 -2.92 -14.44 -5.46
N VAL A 394 -2.23 -14.67 -6.57
CA VAL A 394 -2.32 -13.84 -7.79
C VAL A 394 -3.65 -14.06 -8.53
N ASN A 395 -4.12 -15.31 -8.58
CA ASN A 395 -5.40 -15.71 -9.14
C ASN A 395 -5.87 -17.04 -8.48
N ILE A 396 -7.11 -17.45 -8.73
CA ILE A 396 -7.69 -18.68 -8.13
C ILE A 396 -6.87 -19.92 -8.53
N GLU A 397 -6.42 -20.01 -9.78
CA GLU A 397 -5.66 -21.15 -10.31
C GLU A 397 -4.34 -21.35 -9.55
N SER A 398 -3.60 -20.28 -9.27
CA SER A 398 -2.32 -20.31 -8.52
C SER A 398 -2.54 -20.79 -7.08
N ILE A 399 -3.65 -20.39 -6.47
CA ILE A 399 -4.02 -20.82 -5.12
C ILE A 399 -4.36 -22.31 -5.12
N GLU A 400 -5.14 -22.78 -6.09
CA GLU A 400 -5.48 -24.21 -6.20
C GLU A 400 -4.27 -25.08 -6.46
N GLN A 401 -3.34 -24.62 -7.29
CA GLN A 401 -2.06 -25.29 -7.52
C GLN A 401 -1.24 -25.38 -6.22
N ALA A 402 -1.12 -24.28 -5.47
CA ALA A 402 -0.37 -24.26 -4.21
C ALA A 402 -0.99 -25.16 -3.13
N TYR A 403 -2.32 -25.18 -3.00
CA TYR A 403 -3.00 -26.12 -2.10
C TYR A 403 -2.80 -27.59 -2.51
N THR A 404 -2.74 -27.86 -3.80
CA THR A 404 -2.44 -29.21 -4.33
C THR A 404 -1.02 -29.62 -3.98
N GLU A 405 -0.03 -28.75 -4.20
CA GLU A 405 1.37 -28.99 -3.83
C GLU A 405 1.53 -29.22 -2.32
N ILE A 406 0.88 -28.41 -1.48
CA ILE A 406 0.88 -28.61 -0.02
C ILE A 406 0.28 -29.97 0.34
N SER A 407 -0.84 -30.35 -0.27
CA SER A 407 -1.51 -31.63 -0.03
C SER A 407 -0.65 -32.84 -0.42
N GLU A 408 0.07 -32.75 -1.54
CA GLU A 408 1.02 -33.78 -2.00
C GLU A 408 2.17 -33.95 -1.00
N HIS A 409 2.76 -32.84 -0.53
CA HIS A 409 3.84 -32.86 0.46
C HIS A 409 3.40 -33.41 1.82
N LEU A 410 2.15 -33.12 2.21
CA LEU A 410 1.52 -33.67 3.42
C LEU A 410 1.07 -35.14 3.25
N LYS A 411 1.23 -35.73 2.06
CA LYS A 411 0.84 -37.11 1.72
C LYS A 411 -0.64 -37.42 2.00
N LEU A 412 -1.52 -36.44 1.80
CA LEU A 412 -2.96 -36.59 1.99
C LEU A 412 -3.60 -37.26 0.75
N GLN A 413 -3.23 -38.51 0.43
CA GLN A 413 -3.73 -39.22 -0.75
C GLN A 413 -5.02 -40.01 -0.48
N ASP A 414 -6.12 -39.57 -1.10
CA ASP A 414 -7.25 -40.32 -1.69
C ASP A 414 -8.46 -39.37 -1.82
N VAL A 415 -9.04 -39.24 -3.03
CA VAL A 415 -10.30 -38.52 -3.41
C VAL A 415 -10.14 -37.13 -4.10
N SER A 416 -11.17 -36.72 -4.85
CA SER A 416 -11.30 -35.66 -5.88
C SER A 416 -10.67 -34.29 -5.60
N GLN A 417 -10.24 -33.61 -6.67
CA GLN A 417 -9.69 -32.25 -6.68
C GLN A 417 -10.56 -31.20 -5.94
N SER A 418 -11.87 -31.43 -5.78
CA SER A 418 -12.81 -30.51 -5.12
C SER A 418 -12.55 -30.31 -3.62
N ASP A 419 -11.88 -31.25 -2.94
CA ASP A 419 -11.84 -31.29 -1.46
C ASP A 419 -10.45 -30.98 -0.88
N VAL A 420 -9.45 -30.70 -1.72
CA VAL A 420 -8.04 -30.51 -1.33
C VAL A 420 -7.87 -29.37 -0.32
N LYS A 421 -8.47 -28.19 -0.58
CA LYS A 421 -8.42 -27.00 0.27
C LYS A 421 -8.96 -27.28 1.68
N LEU A 422 -10.08 -28.02 1.79
CA LEU A 422 -10.70 -28.40 3.06
C LEU A 422 -9.86 -29.37 3.88
N ARG A 423 -9.15 -30.29 3.22
CA ARG A 423 -8.26 -31.24 3.90
C ARG A 423 -7.00 -30.58 4.41
N VAL A 424 -6.37 -29.72 3.61
CA VAL A 424 -5.22 -28.93 4.06
C VAL A 424 -5.63 -28.06 5.25
N LYS A 425 -6.80 -27.40 5.18
CA LYS A 425 -7.38 -26.68 6.33
C LYS A 425 -7.54 -27.58 7.55
N SER A 426 -8.17 -28.74 7.39
CA SER A 426 -8.44 -29.67 8.50
C SER A 426 -7.15 -30.20 9.13
N TYR A 427 -6.14 -30.50 8.32
CA TYR A 427 -4.83 -30.93 8.80
C TYR A 427 -4.12 -29.83 9.59
N LEU A 428 -3.97 -28.63 9.00
CA LEU A 428 -3.27 -27.50 9.63
C LEU A 428 -4.02 -26.98 10.88
N SER A 429 -5.33 -27.19 10.96
CA SER A 429 -6.15 -26.87 12.14
C SER A 429 -6.11 -27.95 13.22
N SER A 430 -5.59 -29.14 12.92
CA SER A 430 -5.52 -30.23 13.90
C SER A 430 -4.36 -30.03 14.89
N PRO A 431 -4.48 -30.49 16.16
CA PRO A 431 -3.35 -30.56 17.10
C PRO A 431 -2.25 -31.51 16.60
N ASN A 432 -2.65 -32.35 15.62
CA ASN A 432 -1.83 -33.02 14.63
C ASN A 432 -0.64 -32.18 14.16
N ALA A 433 -0.86 -30.96 13.67
CA ALA A 433 0.13 -30.24 12.88
C ALA A 433 1.33 -29.74 13.72
N SER A 434 2.55 -29.87 13.17
CA SER A 434 3.74 -29.19 13.69
C SER A 434 3.55 -27.68 13.60
N PRO A 435 4.25 -26.86 14.41
CA PRO A 435 4.18 -25.41 14.29
C PRO A 435 4.39 -24.96 12.85
N TRP A 436 3.56 -24.05 12.36
CA TRP A 436 3.59 -23.67 10.95
C TRP A 436 3.35 -22.19 10.70
N LEU A 437 3.93 -21.69 9.61
CA LEU A 437 3.67 -20.37 9.04
C LEU A 437 3.12 -20.56 7.63
N LEU A 438 1.95 -19.98 7.37
CA LEU A 438 1.32 -19.92 6.06
C LEU A 438 1.41 -18.50 5.52
N ILE A 439 2.24 -18.28 4.50
CA ILE A 439 2.38 -16.98 3.83
C ILE A 439 1.48 -16.98 2.60
N ILE A 440 0.55 -16.02 2.55
CA ILE A 440 -0.35 -15.79 1.42
C ILE A 440 0.09 -14.49 0.75
N ASP A 441 0.76 -14.60 -0.39
CA ASP A 441 1.42 -13.48 -1.06
C ASP A 441 0.57 -12.90 -2.19
N ASN A 442 0.45 -11.57 -2.28
CA ASN A 442 -0.36 -10.81 -3.24
C ASN A 442 -1.88 -11.05 -3.13
N ALA A 443 -2.41 -11.14 -1.90
CA ALA A 443 -3.84 -11.20 -1.65
C ALA A 443 -4.51 -9.84 -1.91
N ASP A 444 -4.63 -9.42 -3.18
CA ASP A 444 -5.05 -8.07 -3.56
C ASP A 444 -6.55 -7.95 -3.92
N ASP A 445 -7.19 -9.06 -4.30
CA ASP A 445 -8.57 -9.11 -4.81
C ASP A 445 -9.59 -9.45 -3.72
N ILE A 446 -10.33 -8.45 -3.24
CA ILE A 446 -11.34 -8.60 -2.17
C ILE A 446 -12.47 -9.57 -2.53
N GLU A 447 -12.86 -9.67 -3.80
CA GLU A 447 -13.98 -10.52 -4.24
C GLU A 447 -13.63 -12.01 -4.12
N MET A 448 -12.36 -12.36 -4.29
CA MET A 448 -11.85 -13.71 -4.12
C MET A 448 -11.93 -14.19 -2.67
N TRP A 449 -11.72 -13.28 -1.71
CA TRP A 449 -11.74 -13.57 -0.28
C TRP A 449 -13.13 -13.48 0.33
N GLN A 450 -14.02 -12.65 -0.25
CA GLN A 450 -15.37 -12.41 0.24
C GLN A 450 -16.38 -12.45 -0.90
N SER A 451 -17.13 -13.56 -1.01
CA SER A 451 -18.27 -13.65 -1.93
C SER A 451 -19.54 -13.13 -1.27
N TYR A 452 -20.13 -12.06 -1.84
CA TYR A 452 -21.41 -11.50 -1.38
C TYR A 452 -22.62 -12.35 -1.77
N SER A 453 -22.47 -13.23 -2.76
CA SER A 453 -23.52 -14.11 -3.27
C SER A 453 -23.66 -15.41 -2.47
N SER A 454 -22.57 -15.92 -1.89
CA SER A 454 -22.56 -17.10 -0.99
C SER A 454 -21.43 -16.98 0.05
N PRO A 455 -21.72 -16.71 1.34
CA PRO A 455 -20.69 -16.56 2.38
C PRO A 455 -19.77 -17.79 2.57
N SER A 456 -20.21 -18.96 2.11
CA SER A 456 -19.47 -20.23 2.16
C SER A 456 -18.48 -20.45 1.01
N SER A 457 -18.52 -19.66 -0.08
CA SER A 457 -17.66 -19.85 -1.26
C SER A 457 -16.36 -19.04 -1.28
N GLY A 458 -16.26 -17.98 -0.47
CA GLY A 458 -15.05 -17.13 -0.42
C GLY A 458 -13.84 -17.83 0.21
N LEU A 459 -12.62 -17.50 -0.23
CA LEU A 459 -11.39 -18.17 0.21
C LEU A 459 -11.13 -18.09 1.73
N LYS A 460 -11.69 -17.08 2.40
CA LYS A 460 -11.59 -16.92 3.85
C LYS A 460 -12.12 -18.15 4.62
N SER A 461 -13.11 -18.86 4.08
CA SER A 461 -13.67 -20.06 4.71
C SER A 461 -12.71 -21.25 4.71
N PHE A 462 -11.68 -21.24 3.85
CA PHE A 462 -10.68 -22.31 3.73
C PHE A 462 -9.42 -22.07 4.55
N LEU A 463 -9.32 -20.95 5.28
CA LEU A 463 -8.15 -20.65 6.11
C LEU A 463 -8.11 -21.54 7.38
N PRO A 464 -6.96 -22.14 7.70
CA PRO A 464 -6.80 -22.96 8.90
C PRO A 464 -6.82 -22.14 10.19
N HIS A 465 -7.25 -22.76 11.29
CA HIS A 465 -7.30 -22.15 12.61
C HIS A 465 -6.56 -23.07 13.59
N SER A 466 -5.45 -22.61 14.17
CA SER A 466 -4.60 -23.39 15.06
C SER A 466 -3.93 -22.52 16.12
N GLU A 467 -3.72 -23.05 17.32
CA GLU A 467 -2.94 -22.40 18.38
C GLU A 467 -1.42 -22.42 18.13
N HIS A 468 -0.98 -23.27 17.20
CA HIS A 468 0.43 -23.48 16.84
C HIS A 468 0.74 -23.01 15.40
N GLY A 469 -0.26 -22.45 14.71
CA GLY A 469 -0.14 -21.92 13.35
C GLY A 469 -0.20 -20.41 13.29
N PHE A 470 0.40 -19.83 12.26
CA PHE A 470 0.35 -18.40 11.98
C PHE A 470 0.12 -18.13 10.48
N ILE A 471 -0.73 -17.17 10.15
CA ILE A 471 -0.97 -16.76 8.75
C ILE A 471 -0.44 -15.35 8.54
N LEU A 472 0.38 -15.16 7.50
CA LEU A 472 0.86 -13.86 7.08
C LEU A 472 0.33 -13.54 5.68
N PHE A 473 -0.39 -12.44 5.55
CA PHE A 473 -0.82 -11.93 4.25
C PHE A 473 0.12 -10.84 3.76
N THR A 474 0.43 -10.81 2.46
CA THR A 474 0.92 -9.60 1.79
C THR A 474 -0.16 -9.10 0.86
N THR A 475 -0.48 -7.81 0.92
CA THR A 475 -1.50 -7.21 0.06
C THR A 475 -1.20 -5.74 -0.22
N ARG A 476 -1.67 -5.25 -1.36
CA ARG A 476 -1.66 -3.82 -1.71
C ARG A 476 -2.91 -3.12 -1.19
N ASN A 477 -3.93 -3.86 -0.78
CA ASN A 477 -5.23 -3.33 -0.38
C ASN A 477 -5.38 -3.36 1.15
N GLN A 478 -5.23 -2.21 1.80
CA GLN A 478 -5.36 -2.08 3.25
C GLN A 478 -6.77 -2.40 3.78
N GLN A 479 -7.82 -2.16 2.98
CA GLN A 479 -9.19 -2.54 3.38
C GLN A 479 -9.33 -4.05 3.45
N LEU A 480 -8.75 -4.77 2.48
CA LEU A 480 -8.72 -6.24 2.49
C LEU A 480 -7.87 -6.79 3.65
N ALA A 481 -6.71 -6.19 3.93
CA ALA A 481 -5.92 -6.55 5.12
C ALA A 481 -6.76 -6.43 6.39
N THR A 482 -7.42 -5.28 6.59
CA THR A 482 -8.27 -5.03 7.77
C THR A 482 -9.43 -6.02 7.83
N LEU A 483 -10.03 -6.38 6.69
CA LEU A 483 -11.08 -7.39 6.60
C LEU A 483 -10.61 -8.81 6.97
N LEU A 484 -9.36 -9.15 6.61
CA LEU A 484 -8.80 -10.48 6.86
C LEU A 484 -8.32 -10.64 8.30
N VAL A 485 -7.56 -9.66 8.83
CA VAL A 485 -6.83 -9.80 10.10
C VAL A 485 -7.21 -8.78 11.19
N GLY A 486 -8.10 -7.84 10.91
CA GLY A 486 -8.50 -6.80 11.87
C GLY A 486 -7.39 -5.74 12.07
N PRO A 487 -7.04 -5.37 13.32
CA PRO A 487 -6.06 -4.31 13.59
C PRO A 487 -4.59 -4.71 13.34
N GLU A 488 -4.34 -5.98 13.06
CA GLU A 488 -3.01 -6.60 13.03
C GLU A 488 -2.32 -6.43 11.66
N VAL A 489 -2.21 -5.16 11.25
CA VAL A 489 -1.73 -4.75 9.92
C VAL A 489 -0.46 -3.90 10.05
N ILE A 490 0.62 -4.33 9.40
CA ILE A 490 1.86 -3.57 9.27
C ILE A 490 1.86 -2.84 7.94
N SER A 491 1.77 -1.51 7.98
CA SER A 491 1.96 -0.67 6.79
C SER A 491 3.44 -0.49 6.48
N VAL A 492 3.81 -0.68 5.21
CA VAL A 492 5.17 -0.52 4.72
C VAL A 492 5.23 0.68 3.80
N ASP A 493 5.97 1.69 4.25
CA ASP A 493 6.19 2.93 3.51
C ASP A 493 7.40 2.84 2.55
N GLU A 494 7.52 3.85 1.69
CA GLU A 494 8.66 4.08 0.81
C GLU A 494 9.98 4.11 1.59
N MET A 495 11.10 3.76 0.95
CA MET A 495 12.40 3.83 1.62
C MET A 495 12.79 5.29 1.87
N ASP A 496 13.32 5.57 3.05
CA ASP A 496 13.97 6.85 3.34
C ASP A 496 15.22 7.04 2.45
N ASP A 497 15.70 8.30 2.37
CA ASP A 497 16.85 8.67 1.54
C ASP A 497 18.11 7.85 1.85
N GLN A 498 18.26 7.36 3.08
CA GLN A 498 19.40 6.56 3.51
C GLN A 498 19.29 5.11 3.02
N MET A 499 18.14 4.47 3.22
CA MET A 499 17.86 3.11 2.77
C MET A 499 17.86 3.03 1.25
N ALA A 500 17.24 4.01 0.58
CA ALA A 500 17.16 4.10 -0.87
C ALA A 500 18.56 4.25 -1.51
N ALA A 501 19.42 5.11 -0.94
CA ALA A 501 20.80 5.27 -1.40
C ALA A 501 21.63 4.00 -1.19
N ASN A 502 21.49 3.33 -0.05
CA ASN A 502 22.19 2.09 0.23
C ASN A 502 21.79 0.97 -0.74
N LEU A 503 20.50 0.89 -1.08
CA LEU A 503 20.00 -0.08 -2.07
C LEU A 503 20.56 0.20 -3.47
N LEU A 504 20.53 1.46 -3.91
CA LEU A 504 21.10 1.87 -5.20
C LEU A 504 22.58 1.50 -5.30
N LEU A 505 23.38 1.84 -4.28
CA LEU A 505 24.80 1.50 -4.21
C LEU A 505 25.06 -0.01 -4.23
N ALA A 506 24.24 -0.80 -3.53
CA ALA A 506 24.36 -2.25 -3.52
C ALA A 506 23.96 -2.90 -4.86
N SER A 507 23.22 -2.18 -5.70
CA SER A 507 22.68 -2.68 -6.97
C SER A 507 23.53 -2.26 -8.18
N LEU A 508 24.35 -1.22 -8.07
CA LEU A 508 25.26 -0.76 -9.13
C LEU A 508 26.57 -1.58 -9.20
N THR A 509 27.05 -1.82 -10.41
CA THR A 509 28.33 -2.51 -10.67
C THR A 509 29.54 -1.61 -10.37
N GLU A 510 29.45 -0.32 -10.67
CA GLU A 510 30.47 0.68 -10.31
C GLU A 510 30.14 1.32 -8.95
N LYS A 511 30.96 1.02 -7.94
CA LYS A 511 30.75 1.48 -6.56
C LYS A 511 31.26 2.91 -6.26
N HIS A 512 31.62 3.67 -7.29
CA HIS A 512 32.20 5.02 -7.16
C HIS A 512 31.16 6.14 -7.04
N VAL A 513 29.90 5.80 -6.81
CA VAL A 513 28.84 6.79 -6.58
C VAL A 513 29.01 7.36 -5.17
N HIS A 514 29.60 8.55 -5.08
CA HIS A 514 29.52 9.35 -3.88
C HIS A 514 28.08 9.86 -3.68
N ARG A 515 27.76 10.23 -2.45
CA ARG A 515 26.44 10.69 -2.03
C ARG A 515 26.20 12.11 -2.55
N ASP A 516 26.09 12.22 -3.86
CA ASP A 516 26.06 13.49 -4.57
C ASP A 516 24.61 13.92 -4.83
N GLN A 517 24.42 15.21 -5.11
CA GLN A 517 23.11 15.81 -5.34
C GLN A 517 22.30 15.08 -6.44
N ILE A 518 22.99 14.50 -7.43
CA ILE A 518 22.41 13.73 -8.53
C ILE A 518 21.76 12.44 -8.04
N SER A 519 22.42 11.67 -7.16
CA SER A 519 21.85 10.43 -6.64
C SER A 519 20.63 10.69 -5.77
N THR A 520 20.66 11.76 -4.99
CA THR A 520 19.53 12.21 -4.17
C THR A 520 18.34 12.60 -5.04
N GLU A 521 18.58 13.37 -6.12
CA GLU A 521 17.54 13.76 -7.07
C GLU A 521 16.95 12.55 -7.80
N LEU A 522 17.77 11.60 -8.24
CA LEU A 522 17.32 10.35 -8.86
C LEU A 522 16.39 9.55 -7.94
N LEU A 523 16.78 9.35 -6.68
CA LEU A 523 15.97 8.59 -5.71
C LEU A 523 14.64 9.29 -5.43
N ARG A 524 14.64 10.62 -5.41
CA ARG A 524 13.42 11.45 -5.32
C ARG A 524 12.51 11.24 -6.53
N GLN A 525 13.06 11.11 -7.74
CA GLN A 525 12.29 10.81 -8.95
C GLN A 525 11.67 9.40 -8.91
N LEU A 526 12.38 8.42 -8.37
CA LEU A 526 11.93 7.03 -8.21
C LEU A 526 11.03 6.81 -6.97
N SER A 527 10.72 7.88 -6.21
CA SER A 527 9.85 7.87 -5.02
C SER A 527 10.27 6.83 -3.98
N GLY A 528 11.58 6.60 -3.81
CA GLY A 528 12.09 5.64 -2.81
C GLY A 528 11.56 4.20 -2.95
N LEU A 529 11.00 3.82 -4.12
CA LEU A 529 10.46 2.48 -4.33
C LEU A 529 11.58 1.49 -4.63
N PRO A 530 11.77 0.43 -3.83
CA PRO A 530 12.85 -0.54 -4.02
C PRO A 530 12.86 -1.16 -5.41
N LEU A 531 11.68 -1.51 -5.94
CA LEU A 531 11.57 -2.09 -7.27
C LEU A 531 12.02 -1.12 -8.37
N ALA A 532 11.65 0.17 -8.27
CA ALA A 532 12.06 1.18 -9.23
C ALA A 532 13.57 1.47 -9.15
N ILE A 533 14.15 1.45 -7.95
CA ILE A 533 15.59 1.63 -7.73
C ILE A 533 16.39 0.48 -8.34
N VAL A 534 15.97 -0.76 -8.10
CA VAL A 534 16.66 -1.94 -8.66
C VAL A 534 16.55 -1.96 -10.17
N GLN A 535 15.38 -1.65 -10.75
CA GLN A 535 15.22 -1.55 -12.20
C GLN A 535 16.10 -0.46 -12.82
N ALA A 536 16.15 0.73 -12.21
CA ALA A 536 17.05 1.79 -12.65
C ALA A 536 18.52 1.35 -12.61
N ALA A 537 18.95 0.69 -11.52
CA ALA A 537 20.30 0.17 -11.39
C ALA A 537 20.63 -0.90 -12.44
N SER A 538 19.69 -1.82 -12.72
CA SER A 538 19.84 -2.85 -13.76
C SER A 538 19.99 -2.21 -15.14
N TYR A 539 19.15 -1.26 -15.50
CA TYR A 539 19.26 -0.53 -16.77
C TYR A 539 20.60 0.18 -16.91
N ILE A 540 21.06 0.89 -15.87
CA ILE A 540 22.37 1.55 -15.84
C ILE A 540 23.50 0.53 -16.01
N ASN A 541 23.42 -0.63 -15.34
CA ASN A 541 24.43 -1.68 -15.41
C ASN A 541 24.53 -2.31 -16.81
N GLU A 542 23.41 -2.50 -17.50
CA GLU A 542 23.34 -3.09 -18.84
C GLU A 542 23.75 -2.10 -19.93
N THR A 543 23.23 -0.88 -19.86
CA THR A 543 23.47 0.15 -20.89
C THR A 543 24.77 0.95 -20.68
N LYS A 544 25.40 0.83 -19.50
CA LYS A 544 26.65 1.53 -19.13
C LYS A 544 26.57 3.06 -19.21
N ILE A 545 25.38 3.63 -19.09
CA ILE A 545 25.19 5.09 -19.02
C ILE A 545 25.54 5.63 -17.62
N SER A 546 25.82 6.93 -17.53
CA SER A 546 26.04 7.58 -16.23
C SER A 546 24.71 7.86 -15.49
N LEU A 547 24.79 8.06 -14.17
CA LEU A 547 23.64 8.48 -13.36
C LEU A 547 23.05 9.82 -13.83
N GLU A 548 23.91 10.75 -14.26
CA GLU A 548 23.48 12.05 -14.78
C GLU A 548 22.70 11.90 -16.09
N SER A 549 23.21 11.08 -17.03
CA SER A 549 22.51 10.81 -18.28
C SER A 549 21.19 10.07 -18.05
N TYR A 550 21.14 9.12 -17.12
CA TYR A 550 19.88 8.48 -16.73
C TYR A 550 18.89 9.46 -16.13
N LEU A 551 19.34 10.34 -15.22
CA LEU A 551 18.48 11.36 -14.62
C LEU A 551 17.94 12.34 -15.68
N SER A 552 18.75 12.76 -16.65
CA SER A 552 18.28 13.59 -17.76
C SER A 552 17.19 12.89 -18.58
N LEU A 553 17.34 11.59 -18.87
CA LEU A 553 16.29 10.82 -19.56
C LEU A 553 14.98 10.78 -18.76
N LEU A 554 15.04 10.65 -17.43
CA LEU A 554 13.86 10.63 -16.56
C LEU A 554 13.17 12.00 -16.45
N VAL A 555 13.93 13.10 -16.49
CA VAL A 555 13.41 14.47 -16.26
C VAL A 555 12.91 15.09 -17.56
N GLU A 556 13.56 14.83 -18.69
CA GLU A 556 13.25 15.48 -19.97
C GLU A 556 12.03 14.89 -20.68
N GLN A 557 11.73 13.59 -20.52
CA GLN A 557 10.67 12.91 -21.27
C GLN A 557 9.85 11.94 -20.40
N GLU A 558 8.61 12.33 -20.05
CA GLU A 558 7.67 11.47 -19.31
C GLU A 558 7.35 10.15 -20.04
N ASP A 559 7.38 10.16 -21.38
CA ASP A 559 7.08 8.98 -22.18
C ASP A 559 8.23 7.96 -22.12
N VAL A 560 9.48 8.44 -22.05
CA VAL A 560 10.70 7.60 -21.88
C VAL A 560 10.76 6.99 -20.49
N LEU A 561 10.37 7.74 -19.45
CA LEU A 561 10.31 7.23 -18.08
C LEU A 561 9.48 5.94 -17.97
N LEU A 562 8.33 5.86 -18.65
CA LEU A 562 7.52 4.64 -18.58
C LEU A 562 8.10 3.52 -19.44
N GLU A 563 8.71 3.81 -20.59
CA GLU A 563 9.46 2.79 -21.33
C GLU A 563 10.50 2.16 -20.40
N LEU A 564 11.27 2.98 -19.68
CA LEU A 564 12.25 2.56 -18.69
C LEU A 564 11.63 1.79 -17.51
N LEU A 565 10.49 2.24 -16.97
CA LEU A 565 9.77 1.56 -15.87
C LEU A 565 8.95 0.33 -16.33
N SER A 566 8.83 0.13 -17.64
CA SER A 566 8.17 -1.01 -18.29
C SER A 566 9.18 -2.02 -18.85
N GLN A 567 10.47 -1.69 -18.89
CA GLN A 567 11.52 -2.64 -19.20
C GLN A 567 11.62 -3.67 -18.08
N ASP A 568 11.63 -4.94 -18.50
CA ASP A 568 11.77 -6.06 -17.60
C ASP A 568 13.24 -6.51 -17.56
N PHE A 569 13.68 -6.89 -16.37
CA PHE A 569 15.03 -7.39 -16.12
C PHE A 569 14.89 -8.68 -15.31
N GLU A 570 15.60 -9.73 -15.71
CA GLU A 570 15.57 -11.03 -15.04
C GLU A 570 16.04 -10.89 -13.58
N ASP A 571 15.23 -11.37 -12.64
CA ASP A 571 15.55 -11.43 -11.21
C ASP A 571 15.04 -12.78 -10.66
N ASP A 572 15.92 -13.54 -10.00
CA ASP A 572 15.65 -14.87 -9.39
C ASP A 572 14.56 -14.87 -8.29
N TRP A 573 14.01 -13.71 -7.93
CA TRP A 573 13.11 -13.50 -6.79
C TRP A 573 11.67 -13.16 -7.23
N ARG A 574 11.31 -13.50 -8.47
CA ARG A 574 10.01 -13.23 -9.10
C ARG A 574 9.36 -14.55 -9.57
N TYR A 575 8.04 -14.56 -9.74
CA TYR A 575 7.36 -15.74 -10.30
C TYR A 575 7.67 -15.83 -11.81
N ASP A 576 8.18 -16.96 -12.29
CA ASP A 576 8.66 -17.22 -13.68
C ASP A 576 7.69 -16.85 -14.82
N ARG A 577 6.41 -16.59 -14.54
CA ARG A 577 5.37 -16.25 -15.52
C ARG A 577 4.78 -14.84 -15.39
N LEU A 578 5.22 -14.04 -14.42
CA LEU A 578 4.70 -12.70 -14.17
C LEU A 578 5.79 -11.65 -14.45
N GLN A 579 5.86 -11.21 -15.72
CA GLN A 579 6.58 -9.98 -16.09
C GLN A 579 5.95 -8.81 -15.31
N ASN A 580 6.66 -8.27 -14.32
CA ASN A 580 6.12 -7.27 -13.39
C ASN A 580 6.99 -6.00 -13.32
N PRO A 581 7.16 -5.27 -14.43
CA PRO A 581 7.67 -3.90 -14.38
C PRO A 581 6.87 -3.04 -13.40
N VAL A 582 7.45 -1.96 -12.89
CA VAL A 582 6.76 -1.06 -11.92
C VAL A 582 5.41 -0.61 -12.49
N ALA A 583 5.36 -0.30 -13.79
CA ALA A 583 4.13 0.06 -14.49
C ALA A 583 3.06 -1.06 -14.51
N ALA A 584 3.46 -2.33 -14.67
CA ALA A 584 2.55 -3.47 -14.65
C ALA A 584 1.93 -3.67 -13.26
N THR A 585 2.72 -3.46 -12.20
CA THR A 585 2.19 -3.56 -10.82
C THR A 585 1.07 -2.54 -10.59
N TRP A 586 1.24 -1.31 -11.04
CA TRP A 586 0.19 -0.29 -10.98
C TRP A 586 -1.05 -0.69 -11.80
N LEU A 587 -0.87 -1.15 -13.04
CA LEU A 587 -1.98 -1.47 -13.95
C LEU A 587 -2.90 -2.56 -13.39
N ILE A 588 -2.33 -3.56 -12.71
CA ILE A 588 -3.10 -4.62 -12.03
C ILE A 588 -3.99 -4.01 -10.94
N SER A 589 -3.41 -3.18 -10.07
CA SER A 589 -4.16 -2.50 -9.00
C SER A 589 -5.22 -1.54 -9.55
N PHE A 590 -4.92 -0.82 -10.63
CA PHE A 590 -5.89 0.06 -11.30
C PHE A 590 -7.07 -0.71 -11.89
N ARG A 591 -6.85 -1.83 -12.58
CA ARG A 591 -7.93 -2.69 -13.10
C ARG A 591 -8.83 -3.21 -11.98
N GLN A 592 -8.25 -3.53 -10.82
CA GLN A 592 -9.00 -3.96 -9.65
C GLN A 592 -9.85 -2.84 -9.05
N ILE A 593 -9.30 -1.63 -8.95
CA ILE A 593 -10.06 -0.44 -8.54
C ILE A 593 -11.20 -0.18 -9.52
N GLN A 594 -10.95 -0.27 -10.83
CA GLN A 594 -11.96 -0.04 -11.86
C GLN A 594 -13.14 -1.02 -11.78
N ARG A 595 -12.88 -2.29 -11.44
CA ARG A 595 -13.93 -3.31 -11.25
C ARG A 595 -14.75 -3.06 -9.98
N SER A 596 -14.07 -2.71 -8.89
CA SER A 596 -14.71 -2.58 -7.57
C SER A 596 -15.42 -1.23 -7.35
N ASN A 597 -14.90 -0.13 -7.89
CA ASN A 597 -15.47 1.20 -7.73
C ASN A 597 -15.13 2.11 -8.93
N SER A 598 -16.10 2.31 -9.82
CA SER A 598 -15.94 3.14 -11.01
C SER A 598 -15.55 4.59 -10.68
N LEU A 599 -16.14 5.18 -9.62
CA LEU A 599 -15.84 6.55 -9.19
C LEU A 599 -14.37 6.72 -8.74
N ALA A 600 -13.79 5.70 -8.10
CA ALA A 600 -12.37 5.72 -7.72
C ALA A 600 -11.45 5.70 -8.96
N ALA A 601 -11.82 4.94 -9.99
CA ALA A 601 -11.09 4.95 -11.26
C ALA A 601 -11.25 6.28 -12.02
N ASP A 602 -12.45 6.88 -11.98
CA ASP A 602 -12.72 8.21 -12.53
C ASP A 602 -11.88 9.29 -11.84
N TYR A 603 -11.80 9.25 -10.51
CA TYR A 603 -10.93 10.15 -9.74
C TYR A 603 -9.46 9.97 -10.09
N LEU A 604 -8.98 8.74 -10.24
CA LEU A 604 -7.59 8.52 -10.65
C LEU A 604 -7.31 9.06 -12.06
N SER A 605 -8.24 8.82 -12.98
CA SER A 605 -8.14 9.29 -14.37
C SER A 605 -8.16 10.81 -14.44
N PHE A 606 -9.03 11.46 -13.67
CA PHE A 606 -9.07 12.91 -13.52
C PHE A 606 -7.78 13.47 -12.88
N MET A 607 -7.31 12.85 -11.79
CA MET A 607 -6.10 13.31 -11.10
C MET A 607 -4.83 13.16 -11.94
N ALA A 608 -4.81 12.26 -12.92
CA ALA A 608 -3.75 12.12 -13.91
C ALA A 608 -3.67 13.30 -14.92
N CYS A 609 -4.70 14.13 -14.98
CA CYS A 609 -4.77 15.31 -15.85
C CYS A 609 -4.44 16.63 -15.12
N VAL A 610 -4.23 16.61 -13.80
CA VAL A 610 -3.91 17.80 -12.98
C VAL A 610 -2.60 17.62 -12.23
N HIS A 611 -2.08 18.70 -11.64
CA HIS A 611 -0.86 18.61 -10.83
C HIS A 611 -1.02 17.58 -9.67
N PRO A 612 -0.08 16.64 -9.46
CA PRO A 612 -0.28 15.51 -8.55
C PRO A 612 -0.24 15.84 -7.05
N ARG A 613 0.24 17.03 -6.67
CA ARG A 613 0.32 17.46 -5.26
C ARG A 613 -0.72 18.52 -4.94
N ASN A 614 -1.19 18.52 -3.69
CA ASN A 614 -2.11 19.50 -3.12
C ASN A 614 -3.46 19.61 -3.85
N ILE A 615 -3.97 18.51 -4.41
CA ILE A 615 -5.23 18.46 -5.16
C ILE A 615 -6.40 18.76 -4.21
N PRO A 616 -7.11 19.89 -4.33
CA PRO A 616 -8.24 20.17 -3.44
C PRO A 616 -9.39 19.19 -3.68
N ARG A 617 -10.04 18.71 -2.62
CA ARG A 617 -11.19 17.79 -2.76
C ARG A 617 -12.33 18.37 -3.60
N SER A 618 -12.53 19.69 -3.53
CA SER A 618 -13.49 20.45 -4.34
C SER A 618 -13.22 20.39 -5.84
N LEU A 619 -11.96 20.13 -6.24
CA LEU A 619 -11.54 19.99 -7.63
C LEU A 619 -12.05 18.69 -8.27
N LEU A 620 -12.23 17.62 -7.48
CA LEU A 620 -12.66 16.34 -8.01
C LEU A 620 -14.07 16.42 -8.63
N PRO A 621 -14.38 15.54 -9.61
CA PRO A 621 -15.73 15.41 -10.14
C PRO A 621 -16.77 15.19 -9.02
N PRO A 622 -17.94 15.85 -9.08
CA PRO A 622 -18.95 15.71 -8.04
C PRO A 622 -19.49 14.28 -8.00
N ALA A 623 -19.53 13.68 -6.81
CA ALA A 623 -20.15 12.38 -6.60
C ALA A 623 -21.66 12.51 -6.37
N THR A 624 -22.43 11.45 -6.66
CA THR A 624 -23.89 11.44 -6.37
C THR A 624 -24.20 11.51 -4.87
N SER A 625 -23.23 11.11 -4.02
CA SER A 625 -23.34 11.17 -2.56
C SER A 625 -21.96 11.31 -1.92
N ILE A 626 -21.90 12.03 -0.79
CA ILE A 626 -20.70 12.16 0.04
C ILE A 626 -20.17 10.78 0.46
N ILE A 627 -21.06 9.82 0.72
CA ILE A 627 -20.67 8.45 1.11
C ILE A 627 -19.94 7.75 -0.05
N GLN A 628 -20.39 7.94 -1.30
CA GLN A 628 -19.70 7.36 -2.45
C GLN A 628 -18.32 7.99 -2.65
N GLN A 629 -18.22 9.31 -2.50
CA GLN A 629 -16.93 10.01 -2.57
C GLN A 629 -15.95 9.50 -1.51
N GLN A 630 -16.39 9.37 -0.26
CA GLN A 630 -15.56 8.83 0.83
C GLN A 630 -15.15 7.38 0.57
N LYS A 631 -16.04 6.53 0.06
CA LYS A 631 -15.69 5.15 -0.32
C LYS A 631 -14.67 5.11 -1.45
N ALA A 632 -14.81 5.96 -2.47
CA ALA A 632 -13.87 6.04 -3.59
C ALA A 632 -12.48 6.51 -3.13
N LEU A 633 -12.42 7.60 -2.36
CA LEU A 633 -11.16 8.11 -1.81
C LEU A 633 -10.54 7.13 -0.80
N GLY A 634 -11.35 6.52 0.07
CA GLY A 634 -10.91 5.51 1.01
C GLY A 634 -10.32 4.28 0.30
N LEU A 635 -10.86 3.89 -0.84
CA LEU A 635 -10.30 2.81 -1.66
C LEU A 635 -8.95 3.20 -2.27
N LEU A 636 -8.83 4.39 -2.86
CA LEU A 636 -7.56 4.88 -3.39
C LEU A 636 -6.48 5.00 -2.30
N LYS A 637 -6.87 5.45 -1.10
CA LYS A 637 -6.00 5.51 0.09
C LYS A 637 -5.60 4.11 0.55
N ALA A 638 -6.52 3.15 0.51
CA ALA A 638 -6.25 1.76 0.86
C ALA A 638 -5.22 1.07 -0.06
N TYR A 639 -5.13 1.51 -1.32
CA TYR A 639 -4.08 1.08 -2.26
C TYR A 639 -2.78 1.90 -2.15
N SER A 640 -2.71 2.85 -1.22
CA SER A 640 -1.62 3.83 -1.09
C SER A 640 -1.39 4.66 -2.38
N PHE A 641 -2.41 4.78 -3.24
CA PHE A 641 -2.30 5.60 -4.46
C PHE A 641 -2.37 7.08 -4.14
N ILE A 642 -3.16 7.43 -3.13
CA ILE A 642 -3.26 8.79 -2.63
C ILE A 642 -2.91 8.86 -1.14
N THR A 643 -2.44 10.03 -0.73
CA THR A 643 -2.23 10.40 0.68
C THR A 643 -3.07 11.63 1.03
N GLY A 644 -3.48 11.71 2.31
CA GLY A 644 -4.36 12.73 2.87
C GLY A 644 -5.17 12.18 4.06
N GLU A 645 -5.30 12.95 5.14
CA GLU A 645 -6.14 12.64 6.30
C GLU A 645 -7.63 12.70 5.94
N ASP A 646 -8.49 12.05 6.74
CA ASP A 646 -9.91 11.91 6.39
C ASP A 646 -10.66 13.26 6.36
N TYR A 647 -10.11 14.29 7.02
CA TYR A 647 -10.59 15.67 7.00
C TYR A 647 -9.74 16.63 6.16
N ASP A 648 -8.67 16.14 5.52
CA ASP A 648 -7.81 17.01 4.73
C ASP A 648 -8.58 17.59 3.54
N ARG A 649 -8.46 18.92 3.40
CA ARG A 649 -8.99 19.65 2.25
C ARG A 649 -8.27 19.26 0.95
N VAL A 650 -7.07 18.70 1.06
CA VAL A 650 -6.16 18.39 -0.04
C VAL A 650 -5.84 16.89 -0.12
N ILE A 651 -5.53 16.43 -1.33
CA ILE A 651 -5.15 15.07 -1.67
C ILE A 651 -3.82 15.13 -2.42
N HIS A 652 -2.94 14.17 -2.17
CA HIS A 652 -1.72 14.00 -2.96
C HIS A 652 -1.78 12.67 -3.69
N LEU A 653 -1.61 12.69 -5.01
CA LEU A 653 -1.46 11.50 -5.82
C LEU A 653 0.02 11.12 -5.86
N HIS A 654 0.32 9.84 -5.57
CA HIS A 654 1.69 9.33 -5.61
C HIS A 654 2.30 9.55 -7.01
N ARG A 655 3.55 10.02 -7.09
CA ARG A 655 4.17 10.48 -8.36
C ARG A 655 4.17 9.41 -9.44
N LEU A 656 4.65 8.20 -9.12
CA LEU A 656 4.69 7.10 -10.09
C LEU A 656 3.30 6.60 -10.48
N VAL A 657 2.32 6.72 -9.58
CA VAL A 657 0.91 6.39 -9.87
C VAL A 657 0.33 7.42 -10.84
N HIS A 658 0.60 8.71 -10.63
CA HIS A 658 0.22 9.79 -11.54
C HIS A 658 0.79 9.58 -12.94
N LEU A 659 2.10 9.30 -13.05
CA LEU A 659 2.78 9.09 -14.34
C LEU A 659 2.26 7.84 -15.06
N ALA A 660 2.09 6.72 -14.35
CA ALA A 660 1.54 5.49 -14.92
C ALA A 660 0.09 5.67 -15.38
N SER A 661 -0.76 6.33 -14.56
CA SER A 661 -2.17 6.61 -14.90
C SER A 661 -2.28 7.49 -16.14
N ARG A 662 -1.48 8.55 -16.20
CA ARG A 662 -1.48 9.51 -17.30
C ARG A 662 -1.03 8.87 -18.61
N ASN A 663 0.04 8.08 -18.59
CA ASN A 663 0.52 7.40 -19.79
C ASN A 663 -0.46 6.31 -20.25
N TRP A 664 -1.03 5.54 -19.32
CA TRP A 664 -2.08 4.59 -19.65
C TRP A 664 -3.26 5.26 -20.38
N LEU A 665 -3.67 6.44 -19.94
CA LEU A 665 -4.66 7.23 -20.67
C LEU A 665 -4.16 7.60 -22.07
N LYS A 666 -2.91 8.08 -22.22
CA LYS A 666 -2.34 8.42 -23.55
C LYS A 666 -2.33 7.24 -24.51
N THR A 667 -2.09 6.00 -24.04
CA THR A 667 -2.18 4.79 -24.90
C THR A 667 -3.58 4.59 -25.50
N LYS A 668 -4.61 5.21 -24.90
CA LYS A 668 -5.99 5.26 -25.37
C LYS A 668 -6.37 6.71 -25.66
N GLU A 669 -5.88 7.24 -26.78
CA GLU A 669 -5.96 8.65 -27.17
C GLU A 669 -7.34 9.32 -26.95
N GLU A 670 -8.43 8.61 -27.24
CA GLU A 670 -9.81 9.07 -26.97
C GLU A 670 -10.09 9.30 -25.47
N GLN A 671 -9.63 8.41 -24.59
CA GLN A 671 -9.83 8.52 -23.14
C GLN A 671 -8.97 9.64 -22.54
N PHE A 672 -7.74 9.82 -23.02
CA PHE A 672 -6.88 10.91 -22.58
C PHE A 672 -7.48 12.28 -22.89
N THR A 673 -7.96 12.45 -24.12
CA THR A 673 -8.62 13.68 -24.56
C THR A 673 -9.88 13.94 -23.76
N PHE A 674 -10.69 12.90 -23.52
CA PHE A 674 -11.90 12.97 -22.70
C PHE A 674 -11.61 13.49 -21.28
N TRP A 675 -10.67 12.86 -20.55
CA TRP A 675 -10.37 13.24 -19.16
C TRP A 675 -9.68 14.59 -19.05
N THR A 676 -8.84 14.95 -20.02
CA THR A 676 -8.18 16.26 -20.06
C THR A 676 -9.21 17.38 -20.28
N ASN A 677 -10.17 17.20 -21.20
CA ASN A 677 -11.27 18.14 -21.40
C ASN A 677 -12.17 18.22 -20.15
N HIS A 678 -12.43 17.09 -19.50
CA HIS A 678 -13.21 17.06 -18.25
C HIS A 678 -12.50 17.82 -17.13
N ALA A 679 -11.17 17.69 -17.00
CA ALA A 679 -10.37 18.45 -16.03
C ALA A 679 -10.40 19.96 -16.30
N VAL A 680 -10.28 20.36 -17.57
CA VAL A 680 -10.40 21.77 -17.98
C VAL A 680 -11.77 22.33 -17.66
N ASN A 681 -12.84 21.63 -18.04
CA ASN A 681 -14.20 22.11 -17.82
C ASN A 681 -14.49 22.22 -16.32
N ARG A 682 -14.07 21.23 -15.54
CA ARG A 682 -14.24 21.24 -14.09
C ARG A 682 -13.50 22.41 -13.43
N LEU A 683 -12.27 22.68 -13.84
CA LEU A 683 -11.54 23.87 -13.39
C LEU A 683 -12.24 25.15 -13.85
N GLY A 684 -12.71 25.22 -15.09
CA GLY A 684 -13.44 26.37 -15.61
C GLY A 684 -14.70 26.71 -14.82
N GLU A 685 -15.41 25.69 -14.30
CA GLU A 685 -16.60 25.86 -13.47
C GLU A 685 -16.30 26.42 -12.07
N ILE A 686 -15.21 25.95 -11.43
CA ILE A 686 -14.94 26.22 -10.02
C ILE A 686 -13.86 27.28 -9.77
N PHE A 687 -13.06 27.60 -10.79
CA PHE A 687 -11.95 28.53 -10.65
C PHE A 687 -12.50 29.95 -10.44
N PRO A 688 -12.14 30.62 -9.33
CA PRO A 688 -12.78 31.86 -8.94
C PRO A 688 -12.29 33.05 -9.79
N SER A 689 -12.95 34.19 -9.62
CA SER A 689 -12.58 35.44 -10.31
C SER A 689 -11.27 36.02 -9.78
N SER A 690 -10.75 37.02 -10.50
CA SER A 690 -9.47 37.65 -10.17
C SER A 690 -9.48 38.61 -8.96
N ALA A 691 -10.55 38.56 -8.16
CA ALA A 691 -10.78 39.42 -7.01
C ALA A 691 -9.93 39.00 -5.80
N HIS A 692 -9.47 39.97 -5.00
CA HIS A 692 -8.53 39.74 -3.91
C HIS A 692 -9.11 38.84 -2.80
N GLU A 693 -10.43 38.85 -2.59
CA GLU A 693 -11.10 37.99 -1.59
C GLU A 693 -10.95 36.50 -1.93
N ASN A 694 -10.82 36.17 -3.21
CA ASN A 694 -10.65 34.79 -3.69
C ASN A 694 -9.19 34.32 -3.68
N ARG A 695 -8.28 35.15 -3.13
CA ARG A 695 -6.84 34.94 -3.31
C ARG A 695 -6.30 33.66 -2.69
N THR A 696 -6.92 33.16 -1.64
CA THR A 696 -6.53 31.88 -1.05
C THR A 696 -6.95 30.72 -1.96
N LEU A 697 -8.17 30.79 -2.48
CA LEU A 697 -8.78 29.74 -3.29
C LEU A 697 -8.13 29.58 -4.67
N TRP A 698 -7.88 30.67 -5.40
CA TRP A 698 -7.25 30.56 -6.73
C TRP A 698 -5.79 30.06 -6.68
N ARG A 699 -5.06 30.21 -5.55
CA ARG A 699 -3.66 29.80 -5.38
C ARG A 699 -3.57 28.30 -5.11
N GLU A 700 -4.61 27.74 -4.49
CA GLU A 700 -4.79 26.29 -4.42
C GLU A 700 -5.00 25.70 -5.83
N TYR A 701 -5.72 26.40 -6.72
CA TYR A 701 -6.02 25.89 -8.08
C TYR A 701 -4.99 26.22 -9.17
N ILE A 702 -4.22 27.31 -9.04
CA ILE A 702 -3.23 27.77 -10.03
C ILE A 702 -2.27 26.67 -10.48
N PRO A 703 -1.65 25.87 -9.58
CA PRO A 703 -0.72 24.83 -10.00
C PRO A 703 -1.37 23.78 -10.91
N HIS A 704 -2.64 23.46 -10.67
CA HIS A 704 -3.40 22.52 -11.50
C HIS A 704 -3.75 23.12 -12.88
N ALA A 705 -4.13 24.39 -12.91
CA ALA A 705 -4.39 25.11 -14.17
C ALA A 705 -3.11 25.28 -15.01
N GLN A 706 -2.00 25.67 -14.38
CA GLN A 706 -0.69 25.79 -15.04
C GLN A 706 -0.22 24.44 -15.59
N PHE A 707 -0.37 23.35 -14.83
CA PHE A 707 0.00 22.01 -15.28
C PHE A 707 -0.72 21.63 -16.58
N ILE A 708 -2.02 21.93 -16.67
CA ILE A 708 -2.83 21.71 -17.85
C ILE A 708 -2.38 22.59 -19.03
N PHE A 709 -2.15 23.90 -18.81
CA PHE A 709 -1.82 24.82 -19.90
C PHE A 709 -0.37 24.74 -20.39
N GLN A 710 0.57 24.25 -19.58
CA GLN A 710 1.99 24.12 -19.98
C GLN A 710 2.18 22.99 -20.99
N ARG A 711 1.44 21.89 -20.84
CA ARG A 711 1.50 20.74 -21.75
C ARG A 711 0.62 21.05 -22.96
N GLN A 712 1.17 20.97 -24.17
CA GLN A 712 0.57 21.43 -25.45
C GLN A 712 -0.70 20.65 -25.88
N GLU A 713 -1.36 19.97 -24.97
CA GLU A 713 -2.34 18.91 -25.23
C GLU A 713 -3.79 19.42 -25.29
N LEU A 714 -3.97 20.75 -25.29
CA LEU A 714 -5.29 21.39 -25.33
C LEU A 714 -5.56 22.09 -26.66
N ASN A 715 -6.57 21.59 -27.38
CA ASN A 715 -7.28 22.36 -28.38
C ASN A 715 -8.35 23.20 -27.68
N LEU A 716 -8.08 24.50 -27.53
CA LEU A 716 -9.04 25.43 -26.95
C LEU A 716 -10.09 25.78 -28.00
N ASP A 717 -11.24 25.12 -27.94
CA ASP A 717 -12.26 25.23 -28.98
C ASP A 717 -13.55 25.93 -28.53
N ASN A 718 -13.71 26.23 -27.23
CA ASN A 718 -14.92 26.88 -26.70
C ASN A 718 -14.61 28.18 -25.93
N GLN A 719 -15.56 29.13 -25.96
CA GLN A 719 -15.51 30.43 -25.30
C GLN A 719 -15.33 30.32 -23.78
N ASP A 720 -15.91 29.30 -23.14
CA ASP A 720 -15.75 29.06 -21.69
C ASP A 720 -14.30 28.75 -21.32
N GLN A 721 -13.59 28.00 -22.18
CA GLN A 721 -12.18 27.67 -21.96
C GLN A 721 -11.28 28.90 -22.14
N TYR A 722 -11.63 29.80 -23.06
CA TYR A 722 -10.95 31.10 -23.20
C TYR A 722 -11.15 31.96 -21.95
N ARG A 723 -12.37 32.01 -21.41
CA ARG A 723 -12.66 32.74 -20.17
C ARG A 723 -11.90 32.16 -18.99
N PHE A 724 -11.85 30.83 -18.85
CA PHE A 724 -11.07 30.16 -17.83
C PHE A 724 -9.57 30.50 -17.94
N MET A 725 -8.98 30.38 -19.13
CA MET A 725 -7.57 30.73 -19.34
C MET A 725 -7.28 32.21 -19.08
N GLN A 726 -8.21 33.10 -19.45
CA GLN A 726 -8.10 34.53 -19.15
C GLN A 726 -8.12 34.78 -17.64
N ASN A 727 -9.06 34.18 -16.90
CA ASN A 727 -9.10 34.28 -15.45
C ASN A 727 -7.77 33.83 -14.85
N VAL A 728 -7.28 32.62 -15.20
CA VAL A 728 -6.00 32.11 -14.68
C VAL A 728 -4.84 33.05 -14.97
N ALA A 729 -4.76 33.60 -16.19
CA ALA A 729 -3.72 34.57 -16.55
C ALA A 729 -3.79 35.86 -15.74
N GLU A 730 -5.00 36.40 -15.50
CA GLU A 730 -5.20 37.55 -14.62
C GLU A 730 -4.78 37.24 -13.18
N CYS A 731 -5.07 36.04 -12.68
CA CYS A 731 -4.68 35.61 -11.33
C CYS A 731 -3.16 35.51 -11.17
N LEU A 732 -2.49 34.94 -12.16
CA LEU A 732 -1.02 34.88 -12.22
C LEU A 732 -0.40 36.27 -12.24
N TYR A 733 -0.98 37.18 -13.03
CA TYR A 733 -0.55 38.57 -13.08
C TYR A 733 -0.69 39.24 -11.69
N ARG A 734 -1.82 39.02 -11.00
CA ARG A 734 -2.05 39.55 -9.65
C ARG A 734 -1.16 38.91 -8.57
N ASP A 735 -0.70 37.66 -8.77
CA ASP A 735 0.27 37.00 -7.86
C ASP A 735 1.73 37.40 -8.17
N GLY A 736 1.95 38.32 -9.10
CA GLY A 736 3.28 38.80 -9.51
C GLY A 736 4.03 37.85 -10.44
N GLN A 737 3.40 36.76 -10.89
CA GLN A 737 3.93 35.78 -11.84
C GLN A 737 3.75 36.29 -13.28
N TYR A 738 4.38 37.43 -13.59
CA TYR A 738 4.18 38.14 -14.86
C TYR A 738 4.67 37.33 -16.06
N HIS A 739 5.69 36.48 -15.91
CA HIS A 739 6.19 35.68 -17.03
C HIS A 739 5.15 34.64 -17.47
N GLU A 740 4.66 33.85 -16.53
CA GLU A 740 3.65 32.81 -16.74
C GLU A 740 2.33 33.40 -17.24
N ALA A 741 1.89 34.52 -16.66
CA ALA A 741 0.72 35.26 -17.14
C ALA A 741 0.89 35.67 -18.61
N GLY A 742 2.08 36.18 -18.98
CA GLY A 742 2.38 36.62 -20.34
C GLY A 742 2.32 35.48 -21.36
N VAL A 743 2.80 34.29 -20.99
CA VAL A 743 2.71 33.09 -21.83
C VAL A 743 1.25 32.71 -22.08
N LEU A 744 0.39 32.73 -21.05
CA LEU A 744 -1.03 32.42 -21.22
C LEU A 744 -1.77 33.46 -22.03
N PHE A 745 -1.55 34.77 -21.78
CA PHE A 745 -2.15 35.83 -22.60
C PHE A 745 -1.70 35.74 -24.07
N GLN A 746 -0.44 35.35 -24.33
CA GLN A 746 0.03 35.13 -25.69
C GLN A 746 -0.69 33.95 -26.36
N LYS A 747 -0.89 32.83 -25.65
CA LYS A 747 -1.66 31.69 -26.15
C LYS A 747 -3.12 32.09 -26.42
N LEU A 748 -3.75 32.82 -25.50
CA LEU A 748 -5.11 33.35 -25.64
C LEU A 748 -5.25 34.22 -26.88
N LEU A 749 -4.30 35.14 -27.09
CA LEU A 749 -4.30 36.05 -28.23
C LEU A 749 -4.14 35.30 -29.55
N ARG A 750 -3.25 34.29 -29.61
CA ARG A 750 -3.10 33.43 -30.80
C ARG A 750 -4.39 32.68 -31.12
N ALA A 751 -5.05 32.11 -30.10
CA ALA A 751 -6.29 31.37 -30.28
C ALA A 751 -7.48 32.27 -30.70
N LYS A 752 -7.62 33.46 -30.12
CA LYS A 752 -8.68 34.40 -30.52
C LYS A 752 -8.48 34.93 -31.95
N ARG A 753 -7.24 35.15 -32.39
CA ARG A 753 -6.90 35.64 -33.75
C ARG A 753 -7.28 34.69 -34.88
N THR A 754 -7.38 33.38 -34.64
CA THR A 754 -7.78 32.44 -35.69
C THR A 754 -9.29 32.49 -35.97
N ARG A 755 -10.09 33.08 -35.06
CA ARG A 755 -11.56 33.10 -35.12
C ARG A 755 -12.15 34.51 -35.19
N LEU A 756 -11.47 35.50 -34.64
CA LEU A 756 -11.92 36.88 -34.52
C LEU A 756 -10.99 37.81 -35.29
N SER A 757 -11.55 38.89 -35.83
CA SER A 757 -10.80 39.94 -36.50
C SER A 757 -9.94 40.75 -35.52
N GLU A 758 -8.90 41.43 -36.03
CA GLU A 758 -7.94 42.18 -35.19
C GLU A 758 -8.55 43.37 -34.45
N ASP A 759 -9.70 43.86 -34.92
CA ASP A 759 -10.50 44.96 -34.39
C ASP A 759 -11.57 44.50 -33.38
N HIS A 760 -11.74 43.19 -33.18
CA HIS A 760 -12.70 42.66 -32.23
C HIS A 760 -12.31 43.01 -30.78
N HIS A 761 -13.29 43.44 -29.97
CA HIS A 761 -13.10 43.85 -28.57
C HIS A 761 -12.26 42.85 -27.75
N ASP A 762 -12.62 41.57 -27.76
CA ASP A 762 -11.89 40.51 -27.02
C ASP A 762 -10.42 40.32 -27.43
N VAL A 763 -10.09 40.61 -28.70
CA VAL A 763 -8.70 40.56 -29.19
C VAL A 763 -7.93 41.76 -28.65
N LEU A 764 -8.55 42.95 -28.67
CA LEU A 764 -7.97 44.18 -28.11
C LEU A 764 -7.77 44.08 -26.59
N ASP A 765 -8.70 43.47 -25.86
CA ASP A 765 -8.57 43.22 -24.43
C ASP A 765 -7.43 42.25 -24.11
N SER A 766 -7.30 41.18 -24.90
CA SER A 766 -6.19 40.22 -24.72
C SER A 766 -4.84 40.86 -25.02
N LYS A 767 -4.77 41.74 -26.05
CA LYS A 767 -3.58 42.56 -26.32
C LYS A 767 -3.29 43.54 -25.17
N MET A 768 -4.32 44.15 -24.59
CA MET A 768 -4.18 45.08 -23.47
C MET A 768 -3.56 44.38 -22.26
N TRP A 769 -4.08 43.22 -21.86
CA TRP A 769 -3.50 42.43 -20.77
C TRP A 769 -2.07 41.97 -21.05
N MET A 770 -1.77 41.58 -22.30
CA MET A 770 -0.41 41.28 -22.72
C MET A 770 0.52 42.49 -22.58
N ALA A 771 0.04 43.69 -22.96
CA ALA A 771 0.81 44.92 -22.86
C ALA A 771 1.04 45.35 -21.40
N LEU A 772 0.04 45.22 -20.51
CA LEU A 772 0.19 45.41 -19.07
C LEU A 772 1.22 44.43 -18.48
N THR A 773 1.16 43.17 -18.90
CA THR A 773 2.12 42.15 -18.43
C THR A 773 3.55 42.48 -18.88
N LEU A 774 3.74 42.91 -20.13
CA LEU A 774 5.05 43.36 -20.62
C LEU A 774 5.55 44.60 -19.88
N GLN A 775 4.65 45.51 -19.51
CA GLN A 775 4.98 46.69 -18.72
C GLN A 775 5.57 46.29 -17.37
N ASP A 776 4.93 45.36 -16.66
CA ASP A 776 5.36 44.91 -15.32
C ASP A 776 6.52 43.92 -15.35
N GLN A 777 6.84 43.36 -16.52
CA GLN A 777 8.13 42.71 -16.81
C GLN A 777 9.26 43.71 -17.09
N GLY A 778 8.99 45.02 -17.09
CA GLY A 778 9.97 46.05 -17.43
C GLY A 778 10.26 46.20 -18.93
N ARG A 779 9.48 45.54 -19.80
CA ARG A 779 9.63 45.57 -21.27
C ARG A 779 8.83 46.72 -21.90
N TRP A 780 9.07 47.94 -21.42
CA TRP A 780 8.23 49.11 -21.71
C TRP A 780 8.13 49.48 -23.20
N LYS A 781 9.18 49.26 -24.00
CA LYS A 781 9.14 49.52 -25.46
C LYS A 781 8.21 48.58 -26.21
N GLU A 782 8.13 47.32 -25.78
CA GLU A 782 7.24 46.34 -26.39
C GLU A 782 5.79 46.58 -25.96
N ALA A 783 5.58 46.95 -24.69
CA ALA A 783 4.29 47.40 -24.19
C ALA A 783 3.79 48.65 -24.94
N GLU A 784 4.65 49.65 -25.16
CA GLU A 784 4.36 50.85 -25.94
C GLU A 784 3.83 50.49 -27.33
N LYS A 785 4.54 49.64 -28.06
CA LYS A 785 4.15 49.21 -29.41
C LYS A 785 2.74 48.61 -29.43
N LEU A 786 2.40 47.76 -28.45
CA LEU A 786 1.08 47.16 -28.36
C LEU A 786 0.00 48.19 -27.99
N PHE A 787 0.27 49.07 -27.02
CA PHE A 787 -0.70 50.09 -26.59
C PHE A 787 -0.97 51.14 -27.68
N VAL A 788 0.02 51.52 -28.47
CA VAL A 788 -0.19 52.39 -29.66
C VAL A 788 -1.14 51.71 -30.64
N GLN A 789 -0.91 50.44 -30.97
CA GLN A 789 -1.80 49.68 -31.86
C GLN A 789 -3.22 49.55 -31.29
N ILE A 790 -3.36 49.27 -29.98
CA ILE A 790 -4.67 49.16 -29.33
C ILE A 790 -5.39 50.52 -29.37
N MET A 791 -4.70 51.61 -29.04
CA MET A 791 -5.27 52.96 -29.02
C MET A 791 -5.72 53.38 -30.42
N GLU A 792 -4.89 53.21 -31.44
CA GLU A 792 -5.24 53.53 -32.83
C GLU A 792 -6.46 52.72 -33.30
N THR A 793 -6.47 51.41 -33.03
CA THR A 793 -7.58 50.53 -33.41
C THR A 793 -8.88 50.89 -32.67
N ARG A 794 -8.83 51.11 -31.36
CA ARG A 794 -10.02 51.52 -30.58
C ARG A 794 -10.52 52.89 -31.02
N LYS A 795 -9.61 53.82 -31.33
CA LYS A 795 -9.96 55.13 -31.87
C LYS A 795 -10.66 55.05 -33.23
N THR A 796 -10.27 54.12 -34.11
CA THR A 796 -10.92 53.94 -35.41
C THR A 796 -12.26 53.21 -35.30
N VAL A 797 -12.39 52.23 -34.40
CA VAL A 797 -13.58 51.36 -34.28
C VAL A 797 -14.65 51.96 -33.36
N LEU A 798 -14.24 52.46 -32.19
CA LEU A 798 -15.14 52.93 -31.12
C LEU A 798 -15.21 54.46 -31.06
N GLY A 799 -14.29 55.15 -31.72
CA GLY A 799 -14.14 56.61 -31.67
C GLY A 799 -13.19 57.08 -30.55
N SER A 800 -12.81 58.35 -30.62
CA SER A 800 -11.88 58.99 -29.67
C SER A 800 -12.46 59.21 -28.27
N GLU A 801 -13.78 59.20 -28.15
CA GLU A 801 -14.51 59.51 -26.91
C GLU A 801 -14.89 58.26 -26.11
N HIS A 802 -14.69 57.06 -26.68
CA HIS A 802 -15.07 55.81 -26.03
C HIS A 802 -14.22 55.53 -24.78
N PRO A 803 -14.81 55.07 -23.66
CA PRO A 803 -14.08 54.76 -22.42
C PRO A 803 -12.84 53.87 -22.60
N ASP A 804 -12.91 52.86 -23.48
CA ASP A 804 -11.77 51.96 -23.74
C ASP A 804 -10.64 52.66 -24.51
N THR A 805 -10.97 53.59 -25.40
CA THR A 805 -9.99 54.43 -26.10
C THR A 805 -9.29 55.34 -25.09
N LEU A 806 -10.06 55.97 -24.19
CA LEU A 806 -9.53 56.82 -23.11
C LEU A 806 -8.63 56.01 -22.16
N THR A 807 -9.03 54.80 -21.78
CA THR A 807 -8.23 53.87 -20.97
C THR A 807 -6.92 53.51 -21.66
N SER A 808 -6.94 53.32 -22.98
CA SER A 808 -5.74 53.02 -23.77
C SER A 808 -4.76 54.21 -23.81
N ILE A 809 -5.28 55.44 -23.91
CA ILE A 809 -4.49 56.67 -23.84
C ILE A 809 -3.85 56.82 -22.45
N ALA A 810 -4.61 56.58 -21.38
CA ALA A 810 -4.11 56.64 -20.01
C ALA A 810 -2.95 55.64 -19.77
N ASN A 811 -3.10 54.41 -20.25
CA ASN A 811 -2.05 53.39 -20.13
C ASN A 811 -0.80 53.73 -20.96
N LEU A 812 -0.98 54.31 -22.14
CA LEU A 812 0.15 54.79 -22.96
C LEU A 812 0.90 55.94 -22.27
N ALA A 813 0.18 56.89 -21.66
CA ALA A 813 0.78 57.97 -20.88
C ALA A 813 1.58 57.44 -19.68
N LEU A 814 1.05 56.43 -18.98
CA LEU A 814 1.78 55.72 -17.91
C LEU A 814 3.07 55.07 -18.43
N ILE A 815 3.05 54.45 -19.61
CA ILE A 815 4.25 53.84 -20.21
C ILE A 815 5.30 54.89 -20.54
N PHE A 816 4.93 56.01 -21.16
CA PHE A 816 5.86 57.11 -21.40
C PHE A 816 6.45 57.66 -20.10
N ARG A 817 5.63 57.76 -19.05
CA ARG A 817 6.10 58.17 -17.73
C ARG A 817 7.10 57.19 -17.13
N ASN A 818 6.85 55.88 -17.25
CA ASN A 818 7.79 54.83 -16.82
C ASN A 818 9.10 54.88 -17.60
N GLN A 819 9.06 55.18 -18.90
CA GLN A 819 10.26 55.37 -19.74
C GLN A 819 11.01 56.69 -19.47
N GLY A 820 10.53 57.56 -18.57
CA GLY A 820 11.12 58.88 -18.33
C GLY A 820 10.78 59.93 -19.39
N ARG A 821 9.88 59.62 -20.32
CA ARG A 821 9.42 60.51 -21.42
C ARG A 821 8.26 61.38 -20.94
N TRP A 822 8.49 62.20 -19.91
CA TRP A 822 7.43 62.92 -19.19
C TRP A 822 6.69 63.97 -20.02
N ILE A 823 7.32 64.56 -21.03
CA ILE A 823 6.70 65.57 -21.90
C ILE A 823 5.63 64.94 -22.79
N GLU A 824 5.91 63.78 -23.38
CA GLU A 824 4.93 63.07 -24.21
C GLU A 824 3.81 62.47 -23.36
N ALA A 825 4.12 62.02 -22.14
CA ALA A 825 3.11 61.61 -21.16
C ALA A 825 2.17 62.78 -20.82
N GLU A 826 2.71 63.98 -20.55
CA GLU A 826 1.91 65.17 -20.24
C GLU A 826 0.98 65.54 -21.41
N LEU A 827 1.47 65.47 -22.66
CA LEU A 827 0.66 65.75 -23.83
C LEU A 827 -0.55 64.81 -23.93
N LEU A 828 -0.35 63.51 -23.72
CA LEU A 828 -1.42 62.51 -23.72
C LEU A 828 -2.38 62.69 -22.53
N ASP A 829 -1.85 62.99 -21.34
CA ASP A 829 -2.67 63.23 -20.14
C ASP A 829 -3.56 64.48 -20.29
N ILE A 830 -3.04 65.56 -20.91
CA ILE A 830 -3.83 66.76 -21.23
C ILE A 830 -4.94 66.41 -22.22
N GLN A 831 -4.61 65.71 -23.31
CA GLN A 831 -5.59 65.28 -24.29
C GLN A 831 -6.70 64.43 -23.65
N LEU A 832 -6.33 63.46 -22.81
CA LEU A 832 -7.24 62.60 -22.08
C LEU A 832 -8.16 63.39 -21.15
N MET A 833 -7.59 64.35 -20.41
CA MET A 833 -8.35 65.25 -19.53
C MET A 833 -9.35 66.08 -20.31
N GLU A 834 -8.95 66.71 -21.42
CA GLU A 834 -9.82 67.55 -22.24
C GLU A 834 -11.00 66.76 -22.82
N ILE A 835 -10.73 65.58 -23.40
CA ILE A 835 -11.78 64.72 -23.95
C ILE A 835 -12.71 64.23 -22.84
N SER A 836 -12.17 63.74 -21.72
CA SER A 836 -12.99 63.25 -20.59
C SER A 836 -13.86 64.37 -20.01
N ASN A 837 -13.32 65.59 -19.89
CA ASN A 837 -14.05 66.73 -19.39
C ASN A 837 -15.20 67.15 -20.32
N MET A 838 -14.98 67.08 -21.64
CA MET A 838 -16.01 67.37 -22.64
C MET A 838 -17.14 66.33 -22.64
N VAL A 839 -16.78 65.04 -22.58
CA VAL A 839 -17.73 63.92 -22.75
C VAL A 839 -18.45 63.57 -21.46
N LEU A 840 -17.72 63.50 -20.35
CA LEU A 840 -18.20 62.94 -19.08
C LEU A 840 -18.50 63.99 -18.02
N ARG A 841 -18.13 65.26 -18.25
CA ARG A 841 -18.16 66.40 -17.30
C ARG A 841 -17.00 66.39 -16.28
N PRO A 842 -16.67 67.54 -15.66
CA PRO A 842 -15.54 67.66 -14.73
C PRO A 842 -15.64 66.79 -13.48
N GLU A 843 -16.85 66.54 -12.98
CA GLU A 843 -17.09 65.81 -11.73
C GLU A 843 -17.09 64.29 -11.91
N HIS A 844 -17.06 63.81 -13.15
CA HIS A 844 -17.13 62.39 -13.43
C HIS A 844 -15.83 61.68 -13.04
N PHE A 845 -15.99 60.46 -12.52
CA PHE A 845 -14.90 59.63 -12.00
C PHE A 845 -13.70 59.53 -12.96
N ASN A 846 -13.93 59.14 -14.23
CA ASN A 846 -12.87 59.01 -15.23
C ASN A 846 -12.15 60.33 -15.54
N THR A 847 -12.84 61.46 -15.50
CA THR A 847 -12.22 62.79 -15.66
C THR A 847 -11.31 63.11 -14.47
N LEU A 848 -11.74 62.77 -13.25
CA LEU A 848 -10.92 62.96 -12.06
C LEU A 848 -9.70 62.03 -12.03
N VAL A 849 -9.82 60.82 -12.58
CA VAL A 849 -8.69 59.89 -12.76
C VAL A 849 -7.68 60.48 -13.75
N SER A 850 -8.11 61.04 -14.88
CA SER A 850 -7.19 61.63 -15.87
C SER A 850 -6.48 62.88 -15.34
N VAL A 851 -7.18 63.75 -14.59
CA VAL A 851 -6.54 64.90 -13.91
C VAL A 851 -5.51 64.43 -12.87
N ALA A 852 -5.81 63.37 -12.12
CA ALA A 852 -4.85 62.81 -11.16
C ALA A 852 -3.61 62.20 -11.86
N SER A 853 -3.78 61.54 -13.01
CA SER A 853 -2.67 61.05 -13.83
C SER A 853 -1.79 62.19 -14.33
N LEU A 854 -2.41 63.26 -14.85
CA LEU A 854 -1.70 64.47 -15.27
C LEU A 854 -0.90 65.08 -14.10
N ALA A 855 -1.51 65.20 -12.93
CA ALA A 855 -0.83 65.72 -11.75
C ALA A 855 0.38 64.87 -11.34
N SER A 856 0.27 63.54 -11.42
CA SER A 856 1.40 62.64 -11.19
C SER A 856 2.51 62.83 -12.23
N THR A 857 2.18 63.05 -13.50
CA THR A 857 3.15 63.32 -14.56
C THR A 857 3.88 64.65 -14.33
N ILE A 858 3.14 65.72 -14.01
CA ILE A 858 3.68 67.05 -13.64
C ILE A 858 4.57 66.97 -12.40
N ARG A 859 4.18 66.17 -11.40
CA ARG A 859 4.99 65.92 -10.19
C ARG A 859 6.33 65.28 -10.53
N ASN A 860 6.34 64.28 -11.43
CA ASN A 860 7.57 63.61 -11.86
C ASN A 860 8.50 64.52 -12.66
N GLN A 861 7.98 65.57 -13.29
CA GLN A 861 8.79 66.63 -13.91
C GLN A 861 9.40 67.63 -12.90
N GLY A 862 8.97 67.61 -11.64
CA GLY A 862 9.46 68.51 -10.59
C GLY A 862 8.59 69.75 -10.36
N ARG A 863 7.49 69.89 -11.12
CA ARG A 863 6.54 71.01 -11.02
C ARG A 863 5.54 70.79 -9.86
N TRP A 864 6.05 70.61 -8.64
CA TRP A 864 5.25 70.15 -7.49
C TRP A 864 4.11 71.09 -7.09
N LYS A 865 4.24 72.40 -7.30
CA LYS A 865 3.18 73.38 -6.98
C LYS A 865 1.99 73.29 -7.94
N GLU A 866 2.23 73.00 -9.21
CA GLU A 866 1.16 72.78 -10.18
C GLU A 866 0.45 71.45 -9.92
N ALA A 867 1.21 70.40 -9.61
CA ALA A 867 0.64 69.11 -9.21
C ALA A 867 -0.23 69.21 -7.95
N GLU A 868 0.23 69.92 -6.92
CA GLU A 868 -0.51 70.18 -5.68
C GLU A 868 -1.87 70.83 -5.96
N GLN A 869 -1.92 71.84 -6.83
CA GLN A 869 -3.16 72.52 -7.18
C GLN A 869 -4.18 71.58 -7.84
N LEU A 870 -3.73 70.73 -8.78
CA LEU A 870 -4.59 69.75 -9.44
C LEU A 870 -5.06 68.67 -8.46
N GLU A 871 -4.17 68.13 -7.63
CA GLU A 871 -4.50 67.09 -6.65
C GLU A 871 -5.47 67.60 -5.58
N MET A 872 -5.31 68.83 -5.09
CA MET A 872 -6.26 69.44 -4.14
C MET A 872 -7.65 69.60 -4.76
N GLN A 873 -7.74 70.04 -6.02
CA GLN A 873 -9.03 70.16 -6.72
C GLN A 873 -9.71 68.80 -6.88
N VAL A 874 -8.97 67.78 -7.32
CA VAL A 874 -9.50 66.42 -7.47
C VAL A 874 -9.95 65.86 -6.12
N MET A 875 -9.16 66.04 -5.07
CA MET A 875 -9.49 65.58 -3.72
C MET A 875 -10.77 66.22 -3.18
N GLU A 876 -10.92 67.55 -3.29
CA GLU A 876 -12.12 68.24 -2.83
C GLU A 876 -13.37 67.84 -3.62
N ILE A 877 -13.26 67.66 -4.94
CA ILE A 877 -14.39 67.17 -5.75
C ILE A 877 -14.77 65.74 -5.32
N ARG A 878 -13.81 64.82 -5.19
CA ARG A 878 -14.08 63.43 -4.76
C ARG A 878 -14.66 63.37 -3.35
N LYS A 879 -14.18 64.19 -2.44
CA LYS A 879 -14.72 64.31 -1.08
C LYS A 879 -16.19 64.73 -1.07
N VAL A 880 -16.58 65.64 -1.97
CA VAL A 880 -17.99 66.08 -2.12
C VAL A 880 -18.85 65.04 -2.83
N VAL A 881 -18.32 64.35 -3.85
CA VAL A 881 -19.09 63.43 -4.70
C VAL A 881 -19.20 62.02 -4.12
N LEU A 882 -18.08 61.47 -3.63
CA LEU A 882 -17.95 60.08 -3.18
C LEU A 882 -17.89 59.95 -1.65
N GLY A 883 -17.61 61.05 -0.94
CA GLY A 883 -17.39 61.06 0.50
C GLY A 883 -15.92 60.85 0.89
N LEU A 884 -15.63 61.08 2.18
CA LEU A 884 -14.27 61.04 2.74
C LEU A 884 -13.69 59.63 2.84
N GLU A 885 -14.54 58.63 3.06
CA GLU A 885 -14.12 57.23 3.28
C GLU A 885 -13.98 56.42 1.98
N HIS A 886 -14.33 57.01 0.83
CA HIS A 886 -14.27 56.32 -0.44
C HIS A 886 -12.81 56.02 -0.85
N PRO A 887 -12.49 54.80 -1.34
CA PRO A 887 -11.12 54.42 -1.72
C PRO A 887 -10.42 55.43 -2.64
N ASP A 888 -11.14 55.99 -3.61
CA ASP A 888 -10.58 56.98 -4.55
C ASP A 888 -10.29 58.34 -3.91
N THR A 889 -11.09 58.76 -2.93
CA THR A 889 -10.81 59.98 -2.16
C THR A 889 -9.53 59.77 -1.33
N LEU A 890 -9.41 58.61 -0.69
CA LEU A 890 -8.22 58.22 0.07
C LEU A 890 -6.97 58.12 -0.81
N THR A 891 -7.10 57.64 -2.05
CA THR A 891 -6.02 57.63 -3.05
C THR A 891 -5.60 59.05 -3.44
N SER A 892 -6.53 59.96 -3.66
CA SER A 892 -6.22 61.36 -3.93
C SER A 892 -5.51 62.05 -2.75
N MET A 893 -5.94 61.77 -1.52
CA MET A 893 -5.27 62.26 -0.30
C MET A 893 -3.84 61.73 -0.18
N ALA A 894 -3.62 60.45 -0.48
CA ALA A 894 -2.27 59.84 -0.48
C ALA A 894 -1.37 60.43 -1.57
N ASN A 895 -1.90 60.73 -2.75
CA ASN A 895 -1.16 61.40 -3.82
C ASN A 895 -0.75 62.82 -3.43
N LEU A 896 -1.68 63.59 -2.84
CA LEU A 896 -1.39 64.92 -2.31
C LEU A 896 -0.33 64.89 -1.20
N ALA A 897 -0.43 63.93 -0.28
CA ALA A 897 0.58 63.71 0.77
C ALA A 897 1.96 63.38 0.19
N SER A 898 2.01 62.58 -0.88
CA SER A 898 3.24 62.27 -1.62
C SER A 898 3.84 63.53 -2.27
N THR A 899 3.01 64.44 -2.75
CA THR A 899 3.45 65.75 -3.28
C THR A 899 4.00 66.65 -2.17
N PHE A 900 3.36 66.69 -1.00
CA PHE A 900 3.90 67.38 0.18
C PHE A 900 5.25 66.80 0.61
N LEU A 901 5.42 65.48 0.58
CA LEU A 901 6.70 64.81 0.86
C LEU A 901 7.80 65.30 -0.09
N LYS A 902 7.53 65.36 -1.40
CA LYS A 902 8.48 65.86 -2.42
C LYS A 902 8.80 67.35 -2.27
N GLN A 903 7.87 68.14 -1.74
CA GLN A 903 8.10 69.55 -1.40
C GLN A 903 8.88 69.76 -0.08
N GLY A 904 9.19 68.70 0.68
CA GLY A 904 9.81 68.81 2.01
C GLY A 904 8.83 69.15 3.13
N ARG A 905 7.52 69.19 2.86
CA ARG A 905 6.45 69.46 3.84
C ARG A 905 6.05 68.18 4.57
N TRP A 906 7.01 67.60 5.30
CA TRP A 906 6.84 66.26 5.89
C TRP A 906 5.76 66.17 6.96
N THR A 907 5.51 67.23 7.73
CA THR A 907 4.46 67.24 8.77
C THR A 907 3.06 67.17 8.16
N GLU A 908 2.83 67.89 7.07
CA GLU A 908 1.54 67.87 6.37
C GLU A 908 1.32 66.54 5.64
N ALA A 909 2.40 65.97 5.07
CA ALA A 909 2.37 64.63 4.49
C ALA A 909 2.02 63.57 5.55
N GLU A 910 2.65 63.63 6.73
CA GLU A 910 2.39 62.71 7.84
C GLU A 910 0.94 62.76 8.29
N GLN A 911 0.38 63.96 8.51
CA GLN A 911 -1.02 64.13 8.92
C GLN A 911 -2.00 63.47 7.94
N LEU A 912 -1.81 63.72 6.63
CA LEU A 912 -2.64 63.11 5.60
C LEU A 912 -2.45 61.58 5.52
N PHE A 913 -1.22 61.08 5.59
CA PHE A 913 -0.97 59.64 5.53
C PHE A 913 -1.50 58.89 6.76
N VAL A 914 -1.42 59.47 7.96
CA VAL A 914 -2.04 58.90 9.17
C VAL A 914 -3.55 58.81 8.98
N GLN A 915 -4.19 59.89 8.55
CA GLN A 915 -5.64 59.90 8.31
C GLN A 915 -6.06 58.85 7.26
N VAL A 916 -5.32 58.75 6.16
CA VAL A 916 -5.59 57.76 5.10
C VAL A 916 -5.40 56.34 5.62
N MET A 917 -4.30 56.08 6.33
CA MET A 917 -3.97 54.75 6.87
C MET A 917 -5.03 54.29 7.88
N GLU A 918 -5.43 55.14 8.83
CA GLU A 918 -6.45 54.80 9.83
C GLU A 918 -7.81 54.56 9.18
N THR A 919 -8.18 55.38 8.18
CA THR A 919 -9.45 55.20 7.46
C THR A 919 -9.45 53.91 6.65
N ARG A 920 -8.37 53.59 5.91
CA ARG A 920 -8.24 52.32 5.16
C ARG A 920 -8.21 51.12 6.10
N LYS A 921 -7.51 51.21 7.23
CA LYS A 921 -7.50 50.16 8.26
C LYS A 921 -8.89 49.89 8.82
N ARG A 922 -9.73 50.92 9.00
CA ARG A 922 -11.13 50.78 9.44
C ARG A 922 -12.04 50.21 8.34
N VAL A 923 -11.93 50.72 7.11
CA VAL A 923 -12.87 50.43 6.02
C VAL A 923 -12.53 49.13 5.26
N GLN A 924 -11.24 48.92 4.96
CA GLN A 924 -10.74 47.79 4.15
C GLN A 924 -10.02 46.72 4.98
N GLY A 925 -9.64 47.04 6.22
CA GLY A 925 -8.91 46.15 7.12
C GLY A 925 -7.39 46.36 7.09
N PRO A 926 -6.66 45.84 8.09
CA PRO A 926 -5.22 46.04 8.26
C PRO A 926 -4.36 45.31 7.22
N GLU A 927 -4.86 44.22 6.64
CA GLU A 927 -4.11 43.37 5.69
C GLU A 927 -4.33 43.76 4.22
N HIS A 928 -5.22 44.72 3.95
CA HIS A 928 -5.52 45.13 2.58
C HIS A 928 -4.29 45.80 1.93
N PRO A 929 -3.98 45.50 0.64
CA PRO A 929 -2.81 46.07 -0.04
C PRO A 929 -2.72 47.60 0.03
N ASP A 930 -3.85 48.30 -0.08
CA ASP A 930 -3.88 49.78 0.01
C ASP A 930 -3.57 50.28 1.43
N THR A 931 -3.98 49.55 2.48
CA THR A 931 -3.63 49.87 3.86
C THR A 931 -2.13 49.73 4.07
N LEU A 932 -1.55 48.61 3.60
CA LEU A 932 -0.11 48.35 3.69
C LEU A 932 0.72 49.36 2.87
N SER A 933 0.25 49.76 1.69
CA SER A 933 0.87 50.83 0.89
C SER A 933 0.86 52.18 1.64
N SER A 934 -0.25 52.50 2.32
CA SER A 934 -0.36 53.72 3.14
C SER A 934 0.58 53.71 4.34
N MET A 935 0.69 52.56 5.03
CA MET A 935 1.64 52.38 6.13
C MET A 935 3.08 52.54 5.66
N MET A 936 3.41 52.02 4.47
CA MET A 936 4.76 52.12 3.91
C MET A 936 5.09 53.57 3.46
N ASN A 937 4.12 54.31 2.92
CA ASN A 937 4.26 55.74 2.65
C ASN A 937 4.44 56.57 3.95
N LEU A 938 3.69 56.25 5.00
CA LEU A 938 3.86 56.86 6.32
C LEU A 938 5.25 56.57 6.90
N ALA A 939 5.70 55.31 6.85
CA ALA A 939 7.03 54.90 7.28
C ALA A 939 8.13 55.68 6.53
N SER A 940 7.96 55.87 5.23
CA SER A 940 8.88 56.66 4.39
C SER A 940 8.88 58.15 4.75
N THR A 941 7.73 58.67 5.20
CA THR A 941 7.62 60.05 5.69
C THR A 941 8.37 60.22 7.01
N LEU A 942 8.19 59.27 7.95
CA LEU A 942 8.92 59.23 9.22
C LEU A 942 10.42 59.06 9.01
N GLN A 943 10.81 58.22 8.05
CA GLN A 943 12.17 58.06 7.59
C GLN A 943 12.76 59.41 7.15
N ASN A 944 12.10 60.16 6.25
CA ASN A 944 12.57 61.48 5.81
C ASN A 944 12.64 62.52 6.95
N GLN A 945 11.80 62.40 7.99
CA GLN A 945 11.88 63.21 9.21
C GLN A 945 13.01 62.78 10.17
N ARG A 946 13.79 61.75 9.81
CA ARG A 946 14.83 61.12 10.63
C ARG A 946 14.31 60.40 11.89
N ARG A 947 13.03 60.04 11.91
CA ARG A 947 12.38 59.22 12.95
C ARG A 947 12.50 57.73 12.61
N TRP A 948 13.73 57.27 12.42
CA TRP A 948 14.05 55.94 11.89
C TRP A 948 13.49 54.75 12.69
N PRO A 949 13.47 54.78 14.04
CA PRO A 949 12.90 53.67 14.82
C PRO A 949 11.38 53.51 14.63
N GLU A 950 10.65 54.62 14.50
CA GLU A 950 9.21 54.60 14.25
C GLU A 950 8.91 54.14 12.82
N ALA A 951 9.71 54.59 11.85
CA ALA A 951 9.65 54.10 10.47
C ALA A 951 9.92 52.58 10.40
N GLU A 952 10.89 52.08 11.17
CA GLU A 952 11.24 50.66 11.23
C GLU A 952 10.10 49.79 11.71
N GLN A 953 9.39 50.20 12.77
CA GLN A 953 8.23 49.45 13.28
C GLN A 953 7.18 49.24 12.20
N LEU A 954 6.85 50.29 11.45
CA LEU A 954 5.90 50.21 10.35
C LEU A 954 6.44 49.37 9.18
N PHE A 955 7.72 49.52 8.81
CA PHE A 955 8.31 48.71 7.74
C PHE A 955 8.33 47.21 8.08
N VAL A 956 8.71 46.85 9.31
CA VAL A 956 8.70 45.45 9.78
C VAL A 956 7.29 44.89 9.74
N GLN A 957 6.32 45.63 10.27
CA GLN A 957 4.91 45.21 10.25
C GLN A 957 4.40 44.97 8.82
N VAL A 958 4.74 45.87 7.88
CA VAL A 958 4.36 45.72 6.46
C VAL A 958 5.06 44.53 5.82
N VAL A 959 6.35 44.31 6.08
CA VAL A 959 7.12 43.17 5.54
C VAL A 959 6.56 41.85 6.05
N GLU A 960 6.27 41.74 7.35
CA GLU A 960 5.68 40.53 7.95
C GLU A 960 4.29 40.26 7.37
N THR A 961 3.44 41.28 7.30
CA THR A 961 2.09 41.15 6.73
C THR A 961 2.14 40.80 5.23
N ASN A 962 3.04 41.40 4.45
CA ASN A 962 3.20 41.04 3.04
C ASN A 962 3.77 39.62 2.84
N LYS A 963 4.67 39.17 3.73
CA LYS A 963 5.18 37.78 3.69
C LYS A 963 4.08 36.76 3.97
N THR A 964 3.15 37.07 4.89
CA THR A 964 2.01 36.19 5.19
C THR A 964 0.94 36.25 4.10
N VAL A 965 0.55 37.47 3.69
CA VAL A 965 -0.50 37.69 2.70
C VAL A 965 -0.01 37.32 1.31
N LEU A 966 0.97 38.05 0.75
CA LEU A 966 1.39 37.89 -0.65
C LEU A 966 2.43 36.77 -0.85
N GLY A 967 3.27 36.55 0.15
CA GLY A 967 4.39 35.61 0.09
C GLY A 967 5.74 36.33 -0.02
N PRO A 968 6.85 35.65 0.31
CA PRO A 968 8.18 36.26 0.41
C PRO A 968 8.77 36.68 -0.94
N GLU A 969 8.39 36.01 -2.03
CA GLU A 969 8.93 36.27 -3.37
C GLU A 969 8.13 37.31 -4.18
N HIS A 970 6.99 37.79 -3.64
CA HIS A 970 6.13 38.73 -4.36
C HIS A 970 6.81 40.10 -4.56
N PRO A 971 6.69 40.74 -5.75
CA PRO A 971 7.34 42.03 -6.03
C PRO A 971 7.07 43.13 -5.00
N ILE A 972 5.84 43.22 -4.48
CA ILE A 972 5.45 44.17 -3.41
C ILE A 972 6.17 43.86 -2.08
N THR A 973 6.26 42.58 -1.69
CA THR A 973 6.99 42.16 -0.48
C THR A 973 8.46 42.54 -0.59
N LEU A 974 9.07 42.28 -1.75
CA LEU A 974 10.45 42.66 -2.03
C LEU A 974 10.64 44.19 -2.02
N GLY A 975 9.65 44.96 -2.47
CA GLY A 975 9.61 46.42 -2.33
C GLY A 975 9.61 46.90 -0.88
N SER A 976 8.80 46.27 -0.02
CA SER A 976 8.78 46.58 1.42
C SER A 976 10.09 46.21 2.13
N MET A 977 10.71 45.08 1.75
CA MET A 977 12.02 44.68 2.26
C MET A 977 13.14 45.63 1.80
N THR A 978 13.07 46.12 0.57
CA THR A 978 13.99 47.18 0.08
C THR A 978 13.88 48.41 0.98
N SER A 979 12.66 48.82 1.32
CA SER A 979 12.39 50.00 2.15
C SER A 979 12.89 49.83 3.59
N LEU A 980 12.77 48.62 4.16
CA LEU A 980 13.35 48.29 5.46
C LEU A 980 14.89 48.30 5.44
N ALA A 981 15.51 47.74 4.39
CA ALA A 981 16.96 47.74 4.21
C ALA A 981 17.51 49.17 4.08
N SER A 982 16.81 49.98 3.29
CA SER A 982 17.02 51.41 3.17
C SER A 982 16.98 52.15 4.51
N ASN A 983 15.97 51.92 5.35
CA ASN A 983 15.89 52.50 6.69
C ASN A 983 17.06 52.07 7.59
N SER A 984 17.44 50.79 7.54
CA SER A 984 18.58 50.24 8.27
C SER A 984 19.90 50.91 7.84
N ARG A 985 20.06 51.17 6.54
CA ARG A 985 21.19 51.92 5.99
C ARG A 985 21.23 53.37 6.49
N SER A 986 20.10 54.08 6.50
CA SER A 986 20.01 55.45 7.05
C SER A 986 20.34 55.50 8.55
N GLN A 987 20.07 54.43 9.30
CA GLN A 987 20.51 54.25 10.69
C GLN A 987 21.99 53.85 10.87
N ARG A 988 22.75 53.74 9.78
CA ARG A 988 24.15 53.25 9.74
C ARG A 988 24.31 51.79 10.17
N ARG A 989 23.24 50.99 10.19
CA ARG A 989 23.29 49.53 10.34
C ARG A 989 23.55 48.86 8.99
N TRP A 990 24.70 49.18 8.39
CA TRP A 990 25.01 48.81 7.01
C TRP A 990 25.10 47.29 6.78
N LYS A 991 25.50 46.51 7.78
CA LYS A 991 25.57 45.04 7.68
C LYS A 991 24.20 44.38 7.57
N GLU A 992 23.23 44.87 8.32
CA GLU A 992 21.84 44.40 8.24
C GLU A 992 21.21 44.84 6.91
N ALA A 993 21.47 46.08 6.48
CA ALA A 993 21.05 46.57 5.17
C ALA A 993 21.63 45.73 4.02
N GLU A 994 22.92 45.38 4.09
CA GLU A 994 23.60 44.52 3.11
C GLU A 994 22.89 43.16 2.99
N GLN A 995 22.62 42.49 4.12
CA GLN A 995 21.95 41.18 4.12
C GLN A 995 20.57 41.25 3.45
N LEU A 996 19.76 42.26 3.80
CA LEU A 996 18.43 42.44 3.22
C LEU A 996 18.50 42.80 1.73
N PHE A 997 19.40 43.70 1.32
CA PHE A 997 19.55 44.07 -0.09
C PHE A 997 20.04 42.90 -0.95
N VAL A 998 20.98 42.09 -0.46
CA VAL A 998 21.44 40.87 -1.15
C VAL A 998 20.28 39.89 -1.31
N GLN A 999 19.54 39.62 -0.23
CA GLN A 999 18.38 38.74 -0.27
C GLN A 999 17.35 39.24 -1.31
N VAL A 1000 17.01 40.53 -1.28
CA VAL A 1000 16.02 41.10 -2.22
C VAL A 1000 16.53 41.04 -3.66
N MET A 1001 17.79 41.39 -3.90
CA MET A 1001 18.36 41.43 -5.25
C MET A 1001 18.40 40.03 -5.88
N GLU A 1002 18.90 39.03 -5.17
CA GLU A 1002 18.93 37.65 -5.68
C GLU A 1002 17.51 37.11 -5.90
N THR A 1003 16.56 37.42 -5.00
CA THR A 1003 15.15 37.04 -5.19
C THR A 1003 14.54 37.72 -6.42
N ARG A 1004 14.74 39.03 -6.61
CA ARG A 1004 14.26 39.76 -7.80
C ARG A 1004 14.91 39.25 -9.08
N LYS A 1005 16.20 38.95 -9.05
CA LYS A 1005 16.94 38.37 -10.18
C LYS A 1005 16.38 37.00 -10.58
N LYS A 1006 15.96 36.18 -9.62
CA LYS A 1006 15.28 34.90 -9.85
C LYS A 1006 13.86 35.08 -10.41
N VAL A 1007 13.05 35.96 -9.82
CA VAL A 1007 11.61 36.08 -10.12
C VAL A 1007 11.31 36.98 -11.33
N LEU A 1008 11.96 38.15 -11.41
CA LEU A 1008 11.72 39.17 -12.44
C LEU A 1008 12.81 39.18 -13.52
N GLY A 1009 13.96 38.58 -13.22
CA GLY A 1009 15.13 38.56 -14.11
C GLY A 1009 16.20 39.60 -13.75
N PRO A 1010 17.43 39.41 -14.23
CA PRO A 1010 18.58 40.26 -13.92
C PRO A 1010 18.50 41.68 -14.48
N GLU A 1011 17.74 41.87 -15.55
CA GLU A 1011 17.67 43.14 -16.28
C GLU A 1011 16.39 43.94 -15.97
N HIS A 1012 15.56 43.45 -15.04
CA HIS A 1012 14.36 44.14 -14.61
C HIS A 1012 14.69 45.46 -13.89
N PRO A 1013 13.96 46.57 -14.12
CA PRO A 1013 14.23 47.88 -13.49
C PRO A 1013 14.35 47.83 -11.96
N ASP A 1014 13.50 47.05 -11.29
CA ASP A 1014 13.56 46.89 -9.82
C ASP A 1014 14.80 46.11 -9.36
N THR A 1015 15.26 45.12 -10.13
CA THR A 1015 16.51 44.39 -9.83
C THR A 1015 17.71 45.32 -9.94
N LEU A 1016 17.72 46.18 -10.97
CA LEU A 1016 18.77 47.19 -11.16
C LEU A 1016 18.74 48.26 -10.06
N THR A 1017 17.57 48.59 -9.53
CA THR A 1017 17.42 49.51 -8.39
C THR A 1017 17.93 48.89 -7.09
N SER A 1018 17.68 47.59 -6.85
CA SER A 1018 18.31 46.86 -5.74
C SER A 1018 19.83 46.78 -5.89
N MET A 1019 20.33 46.59 -7.11
CA MET A 1019 21.77 46.55 -7.41
C MET A 1019 22.44 47.89 -7.09
N GLU A 1020 21.84 49.02 -7.50
CA GLU A 1020 22.31 50.37 -7.14
C GLU A 1020 22.24 50.62 -5.62
N SER A 1021 21.17 50.20 -4.96
CA SER A 1021 21.02 50.36 -3.50
C SER A 1021 22.08 49.56 -2.73
N LEU A 1022 22.39 48.34 -3.20
CA LEU A 1022 23.47 47.55 -2.63
C LEU A 1022 24.83 48.14 -2.92
N SER A 1023 25.10 48.65 -4.14
CA SER A 1023 26.40 49.29 -4.45
C SER A 1023 26.66 50.48 -3.52
N HIS A 1024 25.64 51.30 -3.26
CA HIS A 1024 25.75 52.38 -2.28
C HIS A 1024 26.00 51.89 -0.84
N THR A 1025 25.41 50.75 -0.45
CA THR A 1025 25.66 50.16 0.88
C THR A 1025 27.07 49.59 1.01
N LEU A 1026 27.59 48.99 -0.06
CA LEU A 1026 28.98 48.51 -0.12
C LEU A 1026 29.98 49.65 -0.06
N GLU A 1027 29.65 50.78 -0.69
CA GLU A 1027 30.44 52.01 -0.61
C GLU A 1027 30.48 52.54 0.83
N ASP A 1028 29.33 52.60 1.52
CA ASP A 1028 29.26 53.01 2.94
C ASP A 1028 30.04 52.06 3.87
N LEU A 1029 30.17 50.78 3.51
CA LEU A 1029 30.96 49.76 4.21
C LEU A 1029 32.47 49.84 3.91
N GLY A 1030 32.91 50.73 3.01
CA GLY A 1030 34.30 50.86 2.59
C GLY A 1030 34.78 49.80 1.59
N ARG A 1031 33.86 49.02 1.00
CA ARG A 1031 34.16 47.98 -0.02
C ARG A 1031 34.12 48.58 -1.43
N HIS A 1032 34.91 49.63 -1.64
CA HIS A 1032 34.90 50.44 -2.86
C HIS A 1032 35.03 49.64 -4.17
N PRO A 1033 35.94 48.65 -4.31
CA PRO A 1033 36.08 47.93 -5.58
C PRO A 1033 34.82 47.13 -5.96
N GLU A 1034 34.14 46.55 -4.96
CA GLU A 1034 32.91 45.78 -5.17
C GLU A 1034 31.72 46.69 -5.47
N ALA A 1035 31.63 47.82 -4.77
CA ALA A 1035 30.63 48.86 -5.02
C ALA A 1035 30.74 49.40 -6.45
N LEU A 1036 31.96 49.70 -6.90
CA LEU A 1036 32.24 50.22 -8.23
C LEU A 1036 31.83 49.21 -9.31
N LEU A 1037 32.29 47.96 -9.21
CA LEU A 1037 31.97 46.89 -10.18
C LEU A 1037 30.45 46.67 -10.30
N MET A 1038 29.75 46.70 -9.17
CA MET A 1038 28.30 46.54 -9.12
C MET A 1038 27.58 47.72 -9.78
N LEU A 1039 28.01 48.96 -9.51
CA LEU A 1039 27.42 50.15 -10.11
C LEU A 1039 27.72 50.23 -11.62
N GLU A 1040 28.92 49.85 -12.06
CA GLU A 1040 29.26 49.72 -13.49
C GLU A 1040 28.34 48.74 -14.21
N THR A 1041 28.10 47.58 -13.59
CA THR A 1041 27.18 46.56 -14.10
C THR A 1041 25.75 47.11 -14.18
N CYS A 1042 25.28 47.81 -13.13
CA CYS A 1042 23.98 48.46 -13.10
C CYS A 1042 23.81 49.47 -14.25
N VAL A 1043 24.78 50.37 -14.44
CA VAL A 1043 24.75 51.39 -15.50
C VAL A 1043 24.73 50.76 -16.88
N ARG A 1044 25.54 49.72 -17.11
CA ARG A 1044 25.56 48.99 -18.39
C ARG A 1044 24.20 48.37 -18.69
N LEU A 1045 23.61 47.66 -17.73
CA LEU A 1045 22.31 47.02 -17.90
C LEU A 1045 21.17 48.03 -18.06
N ARG A 1046 21.18 49.14 -17.30
CA ARG A 1046 20.22 50.24 -17.45
C ARG A 1046 20.31 50.90 -18.83
N LYS A 1047 21.52 51.15 -19.37
CA LYS A 1047 21.70 51.65 -20.74
C LYS A 1047 21.11 50.71 -21.79
N GLN A 1048 21.28 49.40 -21.61
CA GLN A 1048 20.73 48.40 -22.53
C GLN A 1048 19.19 48.32 -22.47
N ARG A 1049 18.61 48.35 -21.27
CA ARG A 1049 17.16 48.16 -21.07
C ARG A 1049 16.35 49.44 -21.17
N LEU A 1050 16.72 50.46 -20.41
CA LEU A 1050 15.99 51.72 -20.29
C LEU A 1050 16.43 52.74 -21.34
N GLY A 1051 17.67 52.62 -21.82
CA GLY A 1051 18.31 53.60 -22.69
C GLY A 1051 19.16 54.61 -21.92
N PRO A 1052 20.05 55.33 -22.62
CA PRO A 1052 21.00 56.26 -22.01
C PRO A 1052 20.36 57.54 -21.48
N SER A 1053 19.23 57.97 -22.05
CA SER A 1053 18.51 59.20 -21.68
C SER A 1053 17.54 59.01 -20.51
N HIS A 1054 17.35 57.79 -20.02
CA HIS A 1054 16.45 57.53 -18.91
C HIS A 1054 16.97 58.16 -17.61
N PRO A 1055 16.14 58.85 -16.80
CA PRO A 1055 16.57 59.51 -15.56
C PRO A 1055 17.39 58.62 -14.61
N HIS A 1056 16.93 57.39 -14.33
CA HIS A 1056 17.68 56.41 -13.53
C HIS A 1056 19.02 55.98 -14.13
N THR A 1057 19.16 55.96 -15.46
CA THR A 1057 20.44 55.66 -16.12
C THR A 1057 21.42 56.82 -15.95
N ILE A 1058 20.93 58.06 -16.10
CA ILE A 1058 21.72 59.27 -15.92
C ILE A 1058 22.20 59.36 -14.48
N MET A 1059 21.31 59.21 -13.50
CA MET A 1059 21.65 59.26 -12.07
C MET A 1059 22.75 58.25 -11.70
N ALA A 1060 22.57 56.97 -12.08
CA ALA A 1060 23.57 55.94 -11.79
C ALA A 1060 24.90 56.21 -12.51
N ALA A 1061 24.87 56.70 -13.75
CA ALA A 1061 26.08 57.05 -14.50
C ALA A 1061 26.82 58.24 -13.87
N THR A 1062 26.10 59.25 -13.39
CA THR A 1062 26.70 60.39 -12.67
C THR A 1062 27.28 59.96 -11.33
N ALA A 1063 26.60 59.07 -10.60
CA ALA A 1063 27.14 58.50 -9.35
C ALA A 1063 28.43 57.71 -9.61
N LEU A 1064 28.44 56.90 -10.68
CA LEU A 1064 29.63 56.15 -11.10
C LEU A 1064 30.80 57.06 -11.46
N GLU A 1065 30.56 58.11 -12.24
CA GLU A 1065 31.59 59.09 -12.61
C GLU A 1065 32.15 59.82 -11.37
N ALA A 1066 31.29 60.16 -10.41
CA ALA A 1066 31.71 60.77 -9.15
C ALA A 1066 32.63 59.83 -8.34
N TRP A 1067 32.30 58.54 -8.27
CA TRP A 1067 33.09 57.54 -7.55
C TRP A 1067 34.43 57.26 -8.23
N GLN A 1068 34.47 57.21 -9.56
CA GLN A 1068 35.71 57.01 -10.32
C GLN A 1068 36.66 58.22 -10.25
N THR A 1069 36.12 59.43 -10.19
CA THR A 1069 36.93 60.67 -10.24
C THR A 1069 37.26 61.26 -8.87
N GLY A 1070 36.64 60.77 -7.79
CA GLY A 1070 36.81 61.31 -6.43
C GLY A 1070 36.34 62.76 -6.28
N LYS A 1071 35.62 63.30 -7.26
CA LYS A 1071 35.12 64.68 -7.28
C LYS A 1071 33.60 64.66 -7.07
N ALA A 1072 33.12 65.46 -6.12
CA ALA A 1072 31.70 65.72 -5.98
C ALA A 1072 31.16 66.32 -7.31
N PRO A 1073 30.00 65.87 -7.83
CA PRO A 1073 29.50 66.35 -9.12
C PRO A 1073 29.29 67.87 -9.10
N LYS A 1074 29.71 68.56 -10.16
CA LYS A 1074 29.75 70.03 -10.22
C LYS A 1074 28.38 70.74 -10.26
N ASN A 1075 27.25 70.02 -10.33
CA ASN A 1075 25.90 70.59 -10.37
C ASN A 1075 24.97 69.91 -9.36
N LEU A 1076 25.15 70.19 -8.07
CA LEU A 1076 24.48 69.42 -7.03
C LEU A 1076 24.18 70.20 -5.74
N SER A 1077 23.93 71.51 -5.85
CA SER A 1077 23.58 72.39 -4.72
C SER A 1077 22.18 72.15 -4.13
N THR A 1078 21.48 71.05 -4.46
CA THR A 1078 20.15 70.73 -3.92
C THR A 1078 19.95 69.30 -3.39
N LEU A 1079 20.95 68.39 -3.40
CA LEU A 1079 20.81 67.06 -2.77
C LEU A 1079 21.42 66.98 -1.36
N ASN A 1080 21.19 67.98 -0.51
CA ASN A 1080 21.33 67.83 0.95
C ASN A 1080 20.10 67.14 1.58
N GLY A 1081 19.53 66.17 0.86
CA GLY A 1081 18.48 65.25 1.28
C GLY A 1081 18.60 63.91 0.57
N ALA A 1082 19.82 63.52 0.19
CA ALA A 1082 20.13 62.25 -0.47
C ALA A 1082 19.97 61.06 0.49
N ASP A 1083 18.73 60.68 0.76
CA ASP A 1083 18.36 59.29 1.04
C ASP A 1083 17.58 58.81 -0.18
N SER A 1084 18.28 58.12 -1.08
CA SER A 1084 17.73 57.43 -2.26
C SER A 1084 16.95 56.18 -1.84
N ASN A 1085 15.91 56.34 -1.03
CA ASN A 1085 15.31 55.23 -0.30
C ASN A 1085 13.78 55.34 -0.27
N VAL A 1086 13.15 54.22 -0.68
CA VAL A 1086 11.71 53.91 -0.78
C VAL A 1086 11.03 54.28 -2.11
N TYR A 1087 11.13 53.36 -3.08
CA TYR A 1087 10.22 53.27 -4.21
C TYR A 1087 9.33 52.04 -3.99
N ILE A 1088 8.07 52.28 -3.64
CA ILE A 1088 7.07 51.22 -3.52
C ILE A 1088 6.47 50.98 -4.90
N SER A 1089 6.66 49.77 -5.41
CA SER A 1089 5.93 49.25 -6.56
C SER A 1089 4.48 48.96 -6.17
N SER A 1090 3.61 49.97 -6.29
CA SER A 1090 2.17 49.76 -6.43
C SER A 1090 1.63 50.78 -7.43
N GLY A 1091 1.73 50.49 -8.73
CA GLY A 1091 1.00 51.18 -9.81
C GLY A 1091 1.17 52.70 -9.96
N ILE A 1092 1.94 53.38 -9.12
CA ILE A 1092 2.13 54.83 -9.12
C ILE A 1092 3.63 55.08 -9.24
N SER A 1093 4.07 55.13 -10.50
CA SER A 1093 5.37 55.61 -10.92
C SER A 1093 5.70 56.97 -10.30
N CYS A 1094 6.61 57.01 -9.33
CA CYS A 1094 7.22 58.24 -8.84
C CYS A 1094 8.72 58.14 -9.05
N VAL A 1095 9.21 58.78 -10.11
CA VAL A 1095 10.65 58.97 -10.38
C VAL A 1095 11.02 60.38 -9.91
N SER A 1096 12.17 60.54 -9.24
CA SER A 1096 12.69 61.86 -8.90
C SER A 1096 13.20 62.59 -10.17
N PRO A 1097 12.87 63.87 -10.38
CA PRO A 1097 13.39 64.65 -11.51
C PRO A 1097 14.83 65.09 -11.28
N ALA A 1098 15.63 65.09 -12.34
CA ALA A 1098 16.76 66.02 -12.48
C ALA A 1098 16.19 67.41 -12.85
N PRO A 1099 16.78 68.52 -12.37
CA PRO A 1099 16.29 69.85 -12.70
C PRO A 1099 16.45 70.12 -14.20
N VAL A 1100 15.34 70.38 -14.89
CA VAL A 1100 15.37 70.97 -16.23
C VAL A 1100 15.59 72.47 -16.03
N SER A 1101 16.64 73.01 -16.66
CA SER A 1101 16.90 74.44 -16.70
C SER A 1101 15.68 75.19 -17.24
N GLU A 1102 15.22 76.21 -16.52
CA GLU A 1102 14.27 77.20 -17.02
C GLU A 1102 14.90 77.97 -18.19
N ASP A 1103 14.94 77.39 -19.38
CA ASP A 1103 15.12 78.16 -20.60
C ASP A 1103 14.50 77.41 -21.79
N ALA A 1104 13.54 78.10 -22.43
CA ALA A 1104 12.80 77.75 -23.64
C ALA A 1104 11.67 76.69 -23.53
N HIS A 1105 10.47 77.14 -23.13
CA HIS A 1105 9.21 76.50 -23.52
C HIS A 1105 8.31 77.47 -24.32
N PRO A 1106 7.66 77.00 -25.41
CA PRO A 1106 6.65 77.78 -26.11
C PRO A 1106 5.41 77.91 -25.23
N GLN A 1107 4.85 79.12 -25.13
CA GLN A 1107 3.63 79.38 -24.39
C GLN A 1107 2.42 78.68 -25.02
N LEU A 1108 2.11 77.46 -24.57
CA LEU A 1108 0.76 76.90 -24.69
C LEU A 1108 -0.11 77.51 -23.58
N SER A 1109 -1.30 77.98 -23.94
CA SER A 1109 -2.10 78.93 -23.15
C SER A 1109 -2.46 78.42 -21.75
N LYS A 1110 -1.77 78.93 -20.72
CA LYS A 1110 -2.06 78.71 -19.28
C LYS A 1110 -3.49 79.11 -18.84
N ARG A 1111 -4.31 79.70 -19.72
CA ARG A 1111 -5.61 80.34 -19.38
C ARG A 1111 -6.82 79.40 -19.28
N ASN A 1112 -6.76 78.15 -19.77
CA ASN A 1112 -7.94 77.27 -19.80
C ASN A 1112 -7.94 76.09 -18.82
N ILE A 1113 -6.78 75.62 -18.34
CA ILE A 1113 -6.72 74.44 -17.46
C ILE A 1113 -7.38 74.71 -16.09
N PHE A 1114 -7.22 75.91 -15.55
CA PHE A 1114 -7.70 76.25 -14.20
C PHE A 1114 -9.11 76.86 -14.15
N SER A 1115 -9.67 77.34 -15.27
CA SER A 1115 -10.87 78.19 -15.28
C SER A 1115 -12.19 77.39 -15.31
N GLY A 1116 -12.19 76.18 -15.87
CA GLY A 1116 -13.37 75.29 -15.92
C GLY A 1116 -13.70 74.65 -14.57
N LEU A 1117 -12.69 74.14 -13.87
CA LEU A 1117 -12.84 73.43 -12.58
C LEU A 1117 -13.09 74.38 -11.39
N GLY A 1118 -12.50 75.58 -11.39
CA GLY A 1118 -12.66 76.57 -10.31
C GLY A 1118 -14.07 77.17 -10.16
N ARG A 1119 -14.92 77.10 -11.20
CA ARG A 1119 -16.31 77.61 -11.15
C ARG A 1119 -17.25 76.77 -10.28
N LEU A 1120 -16.90 75.51 -9.98
CA LEU A 1120 -17.75 74.59 -9.20
C LEU A 1120 -17.61 74.78 -7.69
N LEU A 1121 -16.41 75.10 -7.20
CA LEU A 1121 -16.19 75.38 -5.77
C LEU A 1121 -16.72 76.76 -5.34
N SER A 1122 -16.83 77.69 -6.29
CA SER A 1122 -17.37 79.04 -6.04
C SER A 1122 -18.89 79.12 -6.10
N SER A 1123 -19.58 78.20 -6.80
CA SER A 1123 -21.05 78.19 -6.86
C SER A 1123 -21.70 77.60 -5.60
N LYS A 1124 -21.07 76.63 -4.92
CA LYS A 1124 -21.61 76.04 -3.67
C LYS A 1124 -21.34 76.86 -2.40
N LYS A 1125 -20.35 77.76 -2.38
CA LYS A 1125 -20.14 78.69 -1.25
C LYS A 1125 -21.19 79.82 -1.17
N LYS A 1126 -22.11 79.93 -2.14
CA LYS A 1126 -23.21 80.91 -2.12
C LYS A 1126 -24.55 80.35 -1.64
N THR A 1127 -24.61 79.09 -1.22
CA THR A 1127 -25.78 78.48 -0.59
C THR A 1127 -25.33 77.66 0.61
N ALA A 1128 -25.05 78.35 1.72
CA ALA A 1128 -25.01 77.80 3.07
C ALA A 1128 -25.69 78.82 3.99
#